data_AF-A0A2D6HDM3-F1
#
_entry.id   AF-A0A2D6HDM3-F1
#
_cell.length_a   1.000
_cell.length_b   1.000
_cell.length_c   1.000
_cell.angle_alpha   90.00
_cell.angle_beta   90.00
_cell.angle_gamma   90.00
#
_symmetry.space_group_name_H-M   'P 1'
#
loop_
_entity.id
_entity.type
_entity.pdbx_description
1 polymer ?
#
loop_
_entity_poly.entity_id
_entity_poly.type
_entity_poly.pdbx_seq_one_letter_code
_entity_poly.pdbx_strand_id
1 'polypeptide(L)'
;MMNRIITLALTLFIPAIANAETFLVENGQPRAEIVIAKDSPRSTRLAAHELQTSIEKISGAKLSITTKPDADVPVRIYVGASPHAEKLGVTADRLKHGAYRMVSGENWLVLIGEDTDFVPIEPWAKNNGDRRNLQANWEKASGLPFGVPNGGMYKNRERMPKELAKEDGEYLWAFDERGSYNAVCGFLRRLGVRWYLPDELGEVVPKMASIPLPKIDETVKPDFEIRQFSVRFGTADDEVMRWAMRLGIRQTYGLMIAHGMHTMTHPDSLKKQHPKWFALYGGKRDTQTGKRLNHLCYSNEELFNATVKWARAQFDVYDYETVSIMPPDAYGSICQCELCGGKQVDEMGSRGKLSNHVWDFANRVAREVRKTHPDKLIACCAYGANTLPPTNIDRLEPNVQVIIVGGRRPRNSLPEQREYVRNLRAGWLEKTDRPIIIFENYPFTGRGTYLPGFVARTNGRSINATKGVSRGEDIWLSFPRYHDDPNIGFDHFQVYFTARMWWGGKDADVEALLDEYCRLFYGPAGSKMKAFFDYCEVNYQAMESDKEKVDRALAMFAEAKASVSKASVYAKRLALIDKFLNALRSKARLLAQGRGPVPKLRTVWEPQEPIKIDGKLDEPYWVKHREWSVGRLRELQTGGRPIYGSTVMAGWDRSGQNVYFGIRCEERPGEKLNVTATKHDDQALFYGDAIEIELDTDKHSYYQIAVSPAGAIVDLDRSTGRQFDWQSQAEVATHIADDHWTVEIRIPVTEDENDPLNQVIGRKPSQSLPWHFNVCRQRIREHASEYSAFAPTGTAGFHVPMKFAHFYDGRSHAFDVDETVTDWLIESSAAGKLMSSRKFGEALAAFVALSNREKATDYQKSHALSQAAACARLAKDFEKAAELAKQIPLEAISKTSQMQNLLAERKWDAVIERFGSEDFSHWPFTQIGAAAFARSRAYYAAKSGEKADTDLRSALEFTSDPRIRLSILQTMGANGERVLGNDDLALEAYQSIAASKTATGSAEYFTGLQGAARILTRRGDYAEALKVLSLVDAERLGGSWTGSMLLARGQTLEAAGRKADALKAYRAVISSKAANKAHRDAAEAATRRLEKK
;
A
#
# COMPACT_ATOMS: atom_id res chain seq x y z
N MET A 1 -47.25 -39.60 51.93
CA MET A 1 -48.25 -39.11 52.89
C MET A 1 -47.78 -37.79 53.47
N MET A 2 -48.64 -36.78 53.47
CA MET A 2 -48.46 -35.49 54.12
C MET A 2 -48.26 -35.64 55.63
N ASN A 3 -47.45 -34.77 56.25
CA ASN A 3 -47.86 -33.75 57.23
C ASN A 3 -46.75 -33.36 58.23
N ARG A 4 -46.32 -32.10 58.10
CA ARG A 4 -46.37 -31.00 59.08
C ARG A 4 -46.21 -31.27 60.60
N ILE A 5 -45.21 -30.54 61.14
CA ILE A 5 -45.21 -29.63 62.31
C ILE A 5 -45.15 -30.26 63.71
N ILE A 6 -44.11 -29.88 64.49
CA ILE A 6 -44.23 -29.13 65.76
C ILE A 6 -42.87 -28.48 66.11
N THR A 7 -42.96 -27.20 66.43
CA THR A 7 -41.95 -26.27 66.94
C THR A 7 -41.59 -26.59 68.39
N LEU A 8 -40.31 -26.60 68.76
CA LEU A 8 -39.89 -26.37 70.14
C LEU A 8 -38.63 -25.50 70.15
N ALA A 9 -38.76 -24.33 70.77
CA ALA A 9 -37.70 -23.34 70.96
C ALA A 9 -36.73 -23.80 72.06
N LEU A 10 -35.43 -23.83 71.74
CA LEU A 10 -34.36 -23.87 72.72
C LEU A 10 -33.40 -22.71 72.43
N THR A 11 -33.50 -21.66 73.23
CA THR A 11 -32.57 -20.53 73.28
C THR A 11 -31.24 -20.97 73.90
N LEU A 12 -30.27 -21.30 73.04
CA LEU A 12 -28.86 -21.39 73.41
C LEU A 12 -28.21 -20.03 73.20
N PHE A 13 -27.87 -19.36 74.32
CA PHE A 13 -26.94 -18.23 74.31
C PHE A 13 -25.56 -18.73 73.86
N ILE A 14 -25.24 -18.51 72.59
CA ILE A 14 -23.87 -18.51 72.09
C ILE A 14 -23.38 -17.07 72.22
N PRO A 15 -22.25 -16.79 72.90
CA PRO A 15 -21.66 -15.47 72.83
C PRO A 15 -21.23 -15.23 71.38
N ALA A 16 -21.90 -14.31 70.71
CA ALA A 16 -21.44 -13.75 69.46
C ALA A 16 -20.12 -13.02 69.73
N ILE A 17 -19.00 -13.67 69.43
CA ILE A 17 -17.76 -12.97 69.15
C ILE A 17 -17.99 -12.25 67.82
N ALA A 18 -18.58 -11.06 67.91
CA ALA A 18 -18.59 -10.09 66.83
C ALA A 18 -17.14 -9.61 66.65
N ASN A 19 -16.38 -10.25 65.76
CA ASN A 19 -15.19 -9.61 65.22
C ASN A 19 -15.69 -8.41 64.41
N ALA A 20 -15.56 -7.20 64.98
CA ALA A 20 -15.84 -5.97 64.25
C ALA A 20 -14.91 -5.92 63.02
N GLU A 21 -15.48 -5.97 61.82
CA GLU A 21 -14.71 -5.78 60.60
C GLU A 21 -14.11 -4.38 60.60
N THR A 22 -12.80 -4.28 60.31
CA THR A 22 -12.10 -3.00 60.19
C THR A 22 -12.25 -2.49 58.76
N PHE A 23 -12.52 -1.20 58.58
CA PHE A 23 -12.84 -0.60 57.28
C PHE A 23 -11.80 0.43 56.84
N LEU A 24 -11.52 0.49 55.54
CA LEU A 24 -10.82 1.61 54.90
C LEU A 24 -11.75 2.80 54.70
N VAL A 25 -13.00 2.50 54.33
CA VAL A 25 -14.11 3.44 54.22
C VAL A 25 -15.32 2.75 54.81
N GLU A 26 -16.11 3.45 55.63
CA GLU A 26 -17.33 2.91 56.22
C GLU A 26 -18.47 3.91 56.02
N ASN A 27 -19.55 3.48 55.37
CA ASN A 27 -20.73 4.30 55.11
C ASN A 27 -20.41 5.65 54.43
N GLY A 28 -19.46 5.64 53.49
CA GLY A 28 -18.99 6.83 52.76
C GLY A 28 -18.07 7.74 53.58
N GLN A 29 -17.65 7.33 54.78
CA GLN A 29 -16.72 8.09 55.62
C GLN A 29 -15.31 7.48 55.59
N PRO A 30 -14.26 8.29 55.44
CA PRO A 30 -12.88 7.79 55.45
C PRO A 30 -12.53 7.25 56.84
N ARG A 31 -12.07 5.99 56.90
CA ARG A 31 -11.58 5.34 58.13
C ARG A 31 -10.08 5.03 58.06
N ALA A 32 -9.46 5.33 56.93
CA ALA A 32 -8.05 5.15 56.68
C ALA A 32 -7.35 6.42 56.17
N GLU A 33 -6.04 6.45 56.33
CA GLU A 33 -5.14 7.40 55.66
C GLU A 33 -4.12 6.64 54.79
N ILE A 34 -3.62 7.30 53.76
CA ILE A 34 -2.56 6.78 52.89
C ILE A 34 -1.24 7.39 53.37
N VAL A 35 -0.30 6.55 53.81
CA VAL A 35 1.01 6.98 54.32
C VAL A 35 2.09 6.64 53.31
N ILE A 36 2.86 7.65 52.88
CA ILE A 36 4.05 7.48 52.02
C ILE A 36 5.31 7.99 52.73
N ALA A 37 6.50 7.54 52.32
CA ALA A 37 7.73 8.12 52.84
C ALA A 37 7.87 9.60 52.44
N LYS A 38 8.45 10.42 53.34
CA LYS A 38 8.73 11.85 53.07
C LYS A 38 9.52 12.04 51.78
N ASP A 39 10.55 11.23 51.58
CA ASP A 39 11.41 11.26 50.40
C ASP A 39 11.03 10.20 49.36
N SER A 40 9.74 9.85 49.27
CA SER A 40 9.23 8.83 48.35
C SER A 40 9.58 9.09 46.86
N PRO A 41 9.86 8.05 46.06
CA PRO A 41 9.99 8.12 44.60
C PRO A 41 8.76 8.75 43.92
N ARG A 42 8.92 9.26 42.69
CA ARG A 42 7.80 9.92 41.99
C ARG A 42 6.69 8.96 41.60
N SER A 43 7.03 7.71 41.28
CA SER A 43 6.06 6.65 41.01
C SER A 43 5.22 6.29 42.25
N THR A 44 5.80 6.36 43.45
CA THR A 44 5.10 6.13 44.72
C THR A 44 4.09 7.25 45.02
N ARG A 45 4.46 8.52 44.79
CA ARG A 45 3.52 9.65 44.95
C ARG A 45 2.33 9.55 44.00
N LEU A 46 2.60 9.18 42.75
CA LEU A 46 1.56 8.91 41.76
C LEU A 46 0.68 7.72 42.15
N ALA A 47 1.25 6.67 42.74
CA ALA A 47 0.50 5.51 43.24
C ALA A 47 -0.47 5.87 44.38
N ALA A 48 -0.01 6.68 45.34
CA ALA A 48 -0.86 7.17 46.44
C ALA A 48 -2.02 8.02 45.91
N HIS A 49 -1.76 8.88 44.92
CA HIS A 49 -2.80 9.67 44.27
C HIS A 49 -3.80 8.77 43.51
N GLU A 50 -3.33 7.80 42.72
CA GLU A 50 -4.20 6.84 42.02
C GLU A 50 -5.11 6.07 42.98
N LEU A 51 -4.58 5.67 44.14
CA LEU A 51 -5.35 5.02 45.19
C LEU A 51 -6.42 5.95 45.78
N GLN A 52 -6.05 7.18 46.17
CA GLN A 52 -6.98 8.17 46.72
C GLN A 52 -8.14 8.44 45.76
N THR A 53 -7.83 8.79 44.50
CA THR A 53 -8.84 9.09 43.48
C THR A 53 -9.74 7.90 43.20
N SER A 54 -9.18 6.68 43.15
CA SER A 54 -9.98 5.49 42.87
C SER A 54 -10.89 5.11 44.05
N ILE A 55 -10.41 5.23 45.29
CA ILE A 55 -11.24 5.00 46.48
C ILE A 55 -12.38 6.03 46.57
N GLU A 56 -12.10 7.30 46.23
CA GLU A 56 -13.11 8.36 46.14
C GLU A 56 -14.14 8.03 45.04
N LYS A 57 -13.72 7.59 43.86
CA LYS A 57 -14.63 7.15 42.79
C LYS A 57 -15.49 5.93 43.21
N ILE A 58 -14.95 5.00 43.99
CA ILE A 58 -15.66 3.79 44.46
C ILE A 58 -16.69 4.12 45.54
N SER A 59 -16.30 4.95 46.52
CA SER A 59 -17.02 5.08 47.79
C SER A 59 -17.59 6.47 48.09
N GLY A 60 -17.13 7.50 47.38
CA GLY A 60 -17.40 8.90 47.67
C GLY A 60 -16.52 9.49 48.79
N ALA A 61 -15.72 8.68 49.48
CA ALA A 61 -14.84 9.13 50.55
C ALA A 61 -13.43 9.44 50.03
N LYS A 62 -12.90 10.61 50.40
CA LYS A 62 -11.51 10.99 50.10
C LYS A 62 -10.60 10.69 51.29
N LEU A 63 -9.67 9.75 51.14
CA LEU A 63 -8.66 9.44 52.15
C LEU A 63 -7.57 10.53 52.15
N SER A 64 -7.00 10.89 53.30
CA SER A 64 -5.83 11.78 53.35
C SER A 64 -4.55 11.09 52.85
N ILE A 65 -3.62 11.85 52.27
CA ILE A 65 -2.26 11.37 51.98
C ILE A 65 -1.29 12.09 52.95
N THR A 66 -0.59 11.33 53.77
CA THR A 66 0.30 11.83 54.83
C THR A 66 1.70 11.22 54.73
N THR A 67 2.68 11.83 55.40
CA THR A 67 4.07 11.29 55.49
C THR A 67 4.40 10.65 56.83
N LYS A 68 3.48 10.77 57.80
CA LYS A 68 3.55 10.19 59.13
C LYS A 68 2.13 9.77 59.51
N PRO A 69 1.96 8.61 60.14
CA PRO A 69 0.65 8.16 60.58
C PRO A 69 0.10 9.09 61.68
N ASP A 70 -1.17 9.46 61.54
CA ASP A 70 -1.95 10.17 62.55
C ASP A 70 -2.55 9.15 63.52
N ALA A 71 -2.39 9.37 64.83
CA ALA A 71 -2.90 8.47 65.87
C ALA A 71 -4.43 8.33 65.82
N ASP A 72 -5.13 9.39 65.41
CA ASP A 72 -6.59 9.50 65.43
C ASP A 72 -7.27 8.81 64.23
N VAL A 73 -6.49 8.45 63.19
CA VAL A 73 -7.02 7.71 62.04
C VAL A 73 -6.95 6.20 62.33
N PRO A 74 -8.07 5.45 62.26
CA PRO A 74 -8.08 4.03 62.67
C PRO A 74 -7.15 3.13 61.85
N VAL A 75 -7.10 3.31 60.53
CA VAL A 75 -6.38 2.40 59.61
C VAL A 75 -5.31 3.13 58.79
N ARG A 76 -4.15 2.51 58.60
CA ARG A 76 -3.04 3.08 57.80
C ARG A 76 -2.79 2.26 56.55
N ILE A 77 -2.77 2.90 55.39
CA ILE A 77 -2.38 2.27 54.12
C ILE A 77 -1.00 2.77 53.73
N TYR A 78 0.03 1.96 53.93
CA TYR A 78 1.40 2.28 53.53
C TYR A 78 1.59 1.98 52.04
N VAL A 79 1.94 2.99 51.25
CA VAL A 79 2.23 2.84 49.82
C VAL A 79 3.72 3.05 49.58
N GLY A 80 4.39 2.02 49.06
CA GLY A 80 5.83 2.01 48.81
C GLY A 80 6.70 1.79 50.04
N ALA A 81 8.01 1.70 49.79
CA ALA A 81 9.02 1.50 50.84
C ALA A 81 9.04 2.69 51.80
N SER A 82 9.01 2.40 53.10
CA SER A 82 9.08 3.41 54.16
C SER A 82 9.56 2.76 55.47
N PRO A 83 10.10 3.56 56.41
CA PRO A 83 10.46 3.07 57.75
C PRO A 83 9.27 2.46 58.50
N HIS A 84 8.04 2.84 58.17
CA HIS A 84 6.84 2.28 58.76
C HIS A 84 6.53 0.88 58.23
N ALA A 85 6.64 0.67 56.92
CA ALA A 85 6.49 -0.66 56.31
C ALA A 85 7.58 -1.64 56.79
N GLU A 86 8.83 -1.17 56.93
CA GLU A 86 9.95 -1.97 57.45
C GLU A 86 9.74 -2.42 58.89
N LYS A 87 9.21 -1.55 59.76
CA LYS A 87 8.85 -1.90 61.15
C LYS A 87 7.79 -3.01 61.22
N LEU A 88 6.98 -3.16 60.17
CA LEU A 88 5.99 -4.23 60.03
C LEU A 88 6.58 -5.50 59.38
N GLY A 89 7.88 -5.51 59.06
CA GLY A 89 8.55 -6.62 58.40
C GLY A 89 8.20 -6.78 56.92
N VAL A 90 7.65 -5.74 56.29
CA VAL A 90 7.22 -5.77 54.88
C VAL A 90 8.15 -4.89 54.05
N THR A 91 8.97 -5.52 53.21
CA THR A 91 9.96 -4.84 52.34
C THR A 91 9.69 -5.13 50.85
N ALA A 92 10.34 -4.36 49.97
CA ALA A 92 10.32 -4.58 48.53
C ALA A 92 11.35 -5.64 48.07
N ASP A 93 12.00 -6.35 49.01
CA ASP A 93 13.09 -7.25 48.68
C ASP A 93 12.65 -8.36 47.74
N ARG A 94 13.41 -8.53 46.65
CA ARG A 94 13.18 -9.53 45.59
C ARG A 94 11.93 -9.28 44.74
N LEU A 95 11.28 -8.11 44.84
CA LEU A 95 10.14 -7.71 44.01
C LEU A 95 10.58 -7.06 42.69
N LYS A 96 11.31 -7.82 41.87
CA LYS A 96 11.89 -7.34 40.60
C LYS A 96 10.87 -7.13 39.49
N HIS A 97 11.22 -6.30 38.51
CA HIS A 97 10.52 -6.14 37.23
C HIS A 97 9.07 -5.65 37.37
N GLY A 98 8.79 -4.88 38.43
CA GLY A 98 7.47 -4.39 38.78
C GLY A 98 6.58 -5.41 39.50
N ALA A 99 7.14 -6.53 39.98
CA ALA A 99 6.45 -7.38 40.95
C ALA A 99 6.08 -6.58 42.21
N TYR A 100 5.06 -7.03 42.92
CA TYR A 100 4.55 -6.32 44.09
C TYR A 100 3.99 -7.26 45.14
N ARG A 101 3.88 -6.76 46.36
CA ARG A 101 3.30 -7.45 47.51
C ARG A 101 2.21 -6.60 48.15
N MET A 102 1.14 -7.26 48.58
CA MET A 102 0.04 -6.66 49.33
C MET A 102 -0.11 -7.42 50.63
N VAL A 103 0.02 -6.74 51.77
CA VAL A 103 -0.02 -7.37 53.09
C VAL A 103 -0.87 -6.53 54.04
N SER A 104 -1.78 -7.14 54.77
CA SER A 104 -2.61 -6.47 55.77
C SER A 104 -2.40 -7.04 57.17
N GLY A 105 -2.44 -6.18 58.19
CA GLY A 105 -2.58 -6.58 59.60
C GLY A 105 -3.96 -6.22 60.15
N GLU A 106 -4.04 -6.03 61.47
CA GLU A 106 -5.30 -5.72 62.17
C GLU A 106 -5.86 -4.34 61.77
N ASN A 107 -4.99 -3.33 61.69
CA ASN A 107 -5.35 -1.94 61.41
C ASN A 107 -4.44 -1.27 60.36
N TRP A 108 -3.84 -2.07 59.47
CA TRP A 108 -2.96 -1.55 58.43
C TRP A 108 -2.95 -2.40 57.16
N LEU A 109 -2.61 -1.77 56.03
CA LEU A 109 -2.38 -2.38 54.72
C LEU A 109 -1.08 -1.83 54.13
N VAL A 110 -0.21 -2.68 53.60
CA VAL A 110 1.01 -2.31 52.87
C VAL A 110 0.83 -2.70 51.40
N LEU A 111 1.01 -1.75 50.50
CA LEU A 111 1.02 -1.92 49.05
C LEU A 111 2.42 -1.52 48.54
N ILE A 112 3.27 -2.50 48.25
CA ILE A 112 4.70 -2.26 48.04
C ILE A 112 5.25 -3.02 46.83
N GLY A 113 6.18 -2.39 46.11
CA GLY A 113 7.05 -3.00 45.12
C GLY A 113 8.35 -2.22 44.98
N GLU A 114 9.24 -2.66 44.10
CA GLU A 114 10.44 -1.90 43.75
C GLU A 114 10.07 -0.63 42.98
N ASP A 115 10.43 0.54 43.53
CA ASP A 115 10.23 1.84 42.90
C ASP A 115 11.60 2.53 42.78
N THR A 116 11.94 3.01 41.58
CA THR A 116 13.19 3.72 41.33
C THR A 116 12.96 4.91 40.40
N ASP A 117 13.64 6.02 40.70
CA ASP A 117 13.62 7.22 39.90
C ASP A 117 14.79 7.15 38.90
N PHE A 118 14.49 6.87 37.64
CA PHE A 118 15.48 6.87 36.56
C PHE A 118 16.14 8.26 36.41
N VAL A 119 17.46 8.27 36.31
CA VAL A 119 18.25 9.47 36.00
C VAL A 119 18.96 9.25 34.67
N PRO A 120 18.72 10.09 33.65
CA PRO A 120 19.36 9.92 32.36
C PRO A 120 20.87 10.21 32.42
N ILE A 121 21.66 9.37 31.77
CA ILE A 121 23.10 9.53 31.67
C ILE A 121 23.45 10.48 30.50
N GLU A 122 24.24 11.52 30.78
CA GLU A 122 24.69 12.50 29.77
C GLU A 122 25.80 11.91 28.86
N PRO A 123 25.85 12.29 27.56
CA PRO A 123 25.02 13.30 26.91
C PRO A 123 23.70 12.75 26.36
N TRP A 124 22.61 13.49 26.53
CA TRP A 124 21.34 13.21 25.87
C TRP A 124 20.59 14.51 25.51
N ALA A 125 19.72 14.46 24.51
CA ALA A 125 18.94 15.64 24.10
C ALA A 125 17.70 15.79 24.99
N LYS A 126 17.47 16.98 25.56
CA LYS A 126 16.31 17.25 26.45
C LYS A 126 15.06 17.65 25.67
N ASN A 127 15.22 18.10 24.44
CA ASN A 127 14.16 18.49 23.51
C ASN A 127 14.64 18.35 22.05
N ASN A 128 13.79 18.70 21.07
CA ASN A 128 14.15 18.65 19.64
C ASN A 128 15.32 19.58 19.27
N GLY A 129 15.40 20.77 19.88
CA GLY A 129 16.44 21.76 19.60
C GLY A 129 17.84 21.27 19.99
N ASP A 130 17.95 20.64 21.16
CA ASP A 130 19.22 20.12 21.71
C ASP A 130 19.85 19.00 20.87
N ARG A 131 19.04 18.31 20.04
CA ARG A 131 19.52 17.22 19.19
C ARG A 131 20.63 17.63 18.23
N ARG A 132 20.69 18.91 17.84
CA ARG A 132 21.72 19.45 16.93
C ARG A 132 23.13 19.29 17.50
N ASN A 133 23.28 19.42 18.82
CA ASN A 133 24.58 19.34 19.50
C ASN A 133 24.87 17.94 20.06
N LEU A 134 23.85 17.06 20.10
CA LEU A 134 23.97 15.74 20.72
C LEU A 134 25.06 14.87 20.07
N GLN A 135 25.19 14.92 18.74
CA GLN A 135 26.23 14.14 18.03
C GLN A 135 27.64 14.55 18.47
N ALA A 136 27.93 15.85 18.52
CA ALA A 136 29.24 16.36 18.95
C ALA A 136 29.54 16.03 20.43
N ASN A 137 28.52 16.11 21.29
CA ASN A 137 28.68 15.73 22.71
C ASN A 137 28.95 14.23 22.86
N TRP A 138 28.27 13.38 22.08
CA TRP A 138 28.52 11.94 22.04
C TRP A 138 29.93 11.62 21.55
N GLU A 139 30.42 12.29 20.51
CA GLU A 139 31.80 12.12 20.03
C GLU A 139 32.82 12.48 21.10
N LYS A 140 32.58 13.56 21.86
CA LYS A 140 33.40 13.95 23.00
C LYS A 140 33.38 12.92 24.13
N ALA A 141 32.21 12.37 24.45
CA ALA A 141 32.06 11.40 25.54
C ALA A 141 32.61 10.00 25.19
N SER A 142 32.35 9.54 23.96
CA SER A 142 32.76 8.21 23.48
C SER A 142 34.18 8.16 22.91
N GLY A 143 34.75 9.30 22.51
CA GLY A 143 36.01 9.36 21.78
C GLY A 143 35.94 8.78 20.36
N LEU A 144 34.73 8.56 19.81
CA LEU A 144 34.52 7.90 18.52
C LEU A 144 33.66 8.75 17.58
N PRO A 145 33.97 8.79 16.26
CA PRO A 145 33.23 9.58 15.27
C PRO A 145 31.94 8.88 14.78
N PHE A 146 31.34 8.02 15.60
CA PHE A 146 30.20 7.18 15.23
C PHE A 146 28.88 7.79 15.67
N GLY A 147 27.77 7.38 15.07
CA GLY A 147 26.46 7.98 15.36
C GLY A 147 25.94 7.74 16.78
N VAL A 148 25.32 8.77 17.36
CA VAL A 148 24.74 8.74 18.70
C VAL A 148 23.50 7.83 18.79
N PRO A 149 23.43 6.88 19.73
CA PRO A 149 22.36 5.87 19.78
C PRO A 149 21.04 6.36 20.38
N ASN A 150 21.04 7.43 21.19
CA ASN A 150 19.97 7.73 22.14
C ASN A 150 19.15 9.01 21.82
N GLY A 151 19.20 9.51 20.58
CA GLY A 151 18.67 10.84 20.22
C GLY A 151 17.15 11.06 20.36
N GLY A 152 16.39 10.06 20.81
CA GLY A 152 14.97 10.15 21.09
C GLY A 152 14.57 10.02 22.55
N MET A 153 15.53 9.96 23.49
CA MET A 153 15.27 9.62 24.90
C MET A 153 14.27 10.57 25.59
N TYR A 154 14.32 11.89 25.33
CA TYR A 154 13.37 12.87 25.90
C TYR A 154 11.90 12.62 25.57
N LYS A 155 11.58 11.75 24.60
CA LYS A 155 10.19 11.38 24.30
C LYS A 155 9.61 10.42 25.33
N ASN A 156 10.42 9.82 26.20
CA ASN A 156 10.01 8.83 27.18
C ASN A 156 9.75 9.43 28.58
N ARG A 157 9.41 10.71 28.65
CA ARG A 157 9.06 11.38 29.91
C ARG A 157 7.89 12.33 29.72
N GLU A 158 7.14 12.55 30.79
CA GLU A 158 6.08 13.56 30.87
C GLU A 158 6.26 14.37 32.16
N ARG A 159 5.78 15.61 32.21
CA ARG A 159 5.84 16.41 33.43
C ARG A 159 4.97 15.76 34.53
N MET A 160 5.49 15.73 35.75
CA MET A 160 4.68 15.33 36.90
C MET A 160 3.52 16.34 37.09
N PRO A 161 2.32 15.88 37.52
CA PRO A 161 1.26 16.78 37.97
C PRO A 161 1.80 17.73 39.05
N LYS A 162 1.44 19.01 38.96
CA LYS A 162 2.06 20.08 39.77
C LYS A 162 1.87 19.82 41.27
N GLU A 163 0.73 19.28 41.65
CA GLU A 163 0.35 18.91 43.01
C GLU A 163 1.10 17.68 43.56
N LEU A 164 1.73 16.88 42.69
CA LEU A 164 2.51 15.69 43.07
C LEU A 164 4.02 15.90 42.94
N ALA A 165 4.45 16.94 42.23
CA ALA A 165 5.85 17.25 42.00
C ALA A 165 6.51 17.80 43.28
N LYS A 166 7.73 17.36 43.58
CA LYS A 166 8.54 17.91 44.68
C LYS A 166 9.18 19.24 44.33
N GLU A 167 9.46 19.44 43.04
CA GLU A 167 10.12 20.62 42.50
C GLU A 167 9.53 20.98 41.13
N ASP A 168 9.63 22.26 40.78
CA ASP A 168 9.17 22.76 39.49
C ASP A 168 9.97 22.10 38.35
N GLY A 169 9.27 21.41 37.45
CA GLY A 169 9.89 20.73 36.31
C GLY A 169 10.34 19.30 36.56
N GLU A 170 9.88 18.65 37.64
CA GLU A 170 10.04 17.21 37.82
C GLU A 170 9.34 16.40 36.69
N TYR A 171 9.99 15.36 36.19
CA TYR A 171 9.48 14.51 35.10
C TYR A 171 9.30 13.07 35.55
N LEU A 172 8.15 12.48 35.19
CA LEU A 172 7.91 11.04 35.23
C LEU A 172 8.54 10.39 34.00
N TRP A 173 9.34 9.35 34.20
CA TRP A 173 9.97 8.61 33.12
C TRP A 173 9.29 7.26 32.88
N ALA A 174 9.17 6.88 31.61
CA ALA A 174 8.72 5.54 31.24
C ALA A 174 9.64 4.44 31.80
N PHE A 175 10.90 4.78 32.05
CA PHE A 175 11.95 3.93 32.63
C PHE A 175 11.94 3.84 34.16
N ASP A 176 11.14 4.65 34.86
CA ASP A 176 11.01 4.52 36.31
C ASP A 176 10.46 3.13 36.65
N GLU A 177 10.98 2.49 37.70
CA GLU A 177 10.34 1.31 38.27
C GLU A 177 9.11 1.74 39.09
N ARG A 178 8.03 0.95 38.96
CA ARG A 178 6.69 1.30 39.43
C ARG A 178 6.01 0.13 40.14
N GLY A 179 6.74 -0.61 40.95
CA GLY A 179 6.23 -1.76 41.68
C GLY A 179 5.06 -1.41 42.59
N SER A 180 5.14 -0.30 43.35
CA SER A 180 4.06 0.08 44.26
C SER A 180 2.83 0.62 43.52
N TYR A 181 3.03 1.26 42.36
CA TYR A 181 1.92 1.61 41.46
C TYR A 181 1.19 0.36 40.98
N ASN A 182 1.93 -0.70 40.61
CA ASN A 182 1.32 -1.99 40.26
C ASN A 182 0.59 -2.62 41.46
N ALA A 183 1.10 -2.47 42.68
CA ALA A 183 0.43 -2.91 43.92
C ALA A 183 -0.91 -2.23 44.13
N VAL A 184 -0.95 -0.91 43.98
CA VAL A 184 -2.19 -0.11 44.03
C VAL A 184 -3.15 -0.56 42.94
N CYS A 185 -2.72 -0.67 41.68
CA CYS A 185 -3.57 -1.16 40.61
C CYS A 185 -4.06 -2.60 40.86
N GLY A 186 -3.22 -3.46 41.44
CA GLY A 186 -3.57 -4.82 41.86
C GLY A 186 -4.69 -4.83 42.89
N PHE A 187 -4.56 -4.02 43.94
CA PHE A 187 -5.57 -3.86 44.99
C PHE A 187 -6.89 -3.32 44.43
N LEU A 188 -6.84 -2.28 43.59
CA LEU A 188 -8.03 -1.72 42.94
C LEU A 188 -8.73 -2.74 42.03
N ARG A 189 -7.99 -3.57 41.29
CA ARG A 189 -8.58 -4.67 40.52
C ARG A 189 -9.29 -5.69 41.40
N ARG A 190 -8.77 -5.98 42.60
CA ARG A 190 -9.45 -6.86 43.58
C ARG A 190 -10.75 -6.26 44.10
N LEU A 191 -10.82 -4.94 44.24
CA LEU A 191 -12.08 -4.26 44.58
C LEU A 191 -13.11 -4.31 43.44
N GLY A 192 -12.67 -4.57 42.20
CA GLY A 192 -13.52 -4.69 41.02
C GLY A 192 -13.25 -3.65 39.93
N VAL A 193 -12.25 -2.78 40.12
CA VAL A 193 -11.89 -1.78 39.11
C VAL A 193 -11.31 -2.45 37.86
N ARG A 194 -11.71 -2.00 36.67
CA ARG A 194 -11.12 -2.43 35.38
C ARG A 194 -10.84 -1.22 34.50
N TRP A 195 -9.78 -1.34 33.69
CA TRP A 195 -9.36 -0.33 32.70
C TRP A 195 -9.20 -0.99 31.34
N TYR A 196 -10.26 -0.97 30.53
CA TYR A 196 -10.30 -1.69 29.25
C TYR A 196 -9.82 -0.85 28.07
N LEU A 197 -10.04 0.47 28.10
CA LEU A 197 -9.47 1.45 27.16
C LEU A 197 -9.06 2.72 27.95
N PRO A 198 -8.37 3.69 27.31
CA PRO A 198 -8.11 4.99 27.90
C PRO A 198 -9.40 5.75 28.28
N ASP A 199 -9.29 6.66 29.26
CA ASP A 199 -10.39 7.51 29.76
C ASP A 199 -11.56 6.75 30.43
N GLU A 200 -12.52 7.49 30.99
CA GLU A 200 -13.67 7.01 31.75
C GLU A 200 -14.55 6.02 30.98
N LEU A 201 -14.61 6.12 29.65
CA LEU A 201 -15.33 5.17 28.82
C LEU A 201 -14.77 3.75 28.95
N GLY A 202 -13.47 3.62 29.24
CA GLY A 202 -12.77 2.37 29.52
C GLY A 202 -12.87 1.85 30.93
N GLU A 203 -13.31 2.68 31.87
CA GLU A 203 -13.33 2.36 33.29
C GLU A 203 -14.58 1.54 33.65
N VAL A 204 -14.40 0.53 34.49
CA VAL A 204 -15.49 -0.09 35.25
C VAL A 204 -15.13 0.09 36.71
N VAL A 205 -15.92 0.90 37.42
CA VAL A 205 -15.68 1.23 38.84
C VAL A 205 -16.87 0.73 39.66
N PRO A 206 -16.65 -0.18 40.62
CA PRO A 206 -17.71 -0.64 41.51
C PRO A 206 -18.16 0.49 42.44
N LYS A 207 -19.42 0.44 42.92
CA LYS A 207 -19.93 1.37 43.92
C LYS A 207 -20.08 0.66 45.26
N MET A 208 -19.34 1.13 46.27
CA MET A 208 -19.29 0.53 47.60
C MET A 208 -19.21 1.64 48.66
N ALA A 209 -20.25 1.81 49.47
CA ALA A 209 -20.22 2.77 50.57
C ALA A 209 -19.24 2.37 51.69
N SER A 210 -18.98 1.06 51.84
CA SER A 210 -18.00 0.55 52.78
C SER A 210 -16.98 -0.34 52.06
N ILE A 211 -15.70 -0.10 52.31
CA ILE A 211 -14.57 -0.86 51.78
C ILE A 211 -13.86 -1.50 52.97
N PRO A 212 -13.98 -2.83 53.18
CA PRO A 212 -13.31 -3.51 54.29
C PRO A 212 -11.79 -3.52 54.09
N LEU A 213 -11.04 -3.51 55.19
CA LEU A 213 -9.62 -3.85 55.18
C LEU A 213 -9.51 -5.34 54.81
N PRO A 214 -8.92 -5.69 53.65
CA PRO A 214 -8.81 -7.10 53.27
C PRO A 214 -7.88 -7.84 54.23
N LYS A 215 -8.09 -9.15 54.40
CA LYS A 215 -7.07 -10.06 54.95
C LYS A 215 -6.26 -10.65 53.81
N ILE A 216 -5.04 -10.17 53.63
CA ILE A 216 -4.18 -10.50 52.49
C ILE A 216 -2.71 -10.58 52.88
N ASP A 217 -2.00 -11.56 52.34
CA ASP A 217 -0.54 -11.59 52.20
C ASP A 217 -0.23 -12.28 50.87
N GLU A 218 -0.07 -11.47 49.82
CA GLU A 218 0.02 -11.95 48.45
C GLU A 218 1.19 -11.25 47.74
N THR A 219 2.05 -12.03 47.08
CA THR A 219 3.07 -11.52 46.16
C THR A 219 2.66 -11.84 44.74
N VAL A 220 2.50 -10.81 43.91
CA VAL A 220 2.15 -10.94 42.49
C VAL A 220 3.38 -10.66 41.64
N LYS A 221 3.69 -11.58 40.72
CA LYS A 221 4.85 -11.47 39.83
C LYS A 221 4.39 -11.46 38.37
N PRO A 222 4.94 -10.58 37.52
CA PRO A 222 4.71 -10.65 36.08
C PRO A 222 5.41 -11.89 35.49
N ASP A 223 4.89 -12.41 34.38
CA ASP A 223 5.44 -13.56 33.65
C ASP A 223 6.69 -13.21 32.83
N PHE A 224 6.88 -11.93 32.53
CA PHE A 224 7.94 -11.41 31.67
C PHE A 224 8.60 -10.19 32.31
N GLU A 225 9.91 -10.06 32.14
CA GLU A 225 10.67 -8.87 32.50
C GLU A 225 10.31 -7.68 31.59
N ILE A 226 10.20 -7.96 30.28
CA ILE A 226 9.97 -6.97 29.23
C ILE A 226 8.50 -6.98 28.84
N ARG A 227 7.82 -5.85 29.08
CA ARG A 227 6.37 -5.69 28.86
C ARG A 227 6.14 -4.35 28.17
N GLN A 228 6.67 -4.22 26.95
CA GLN A 228 6.79 -2.95 26.27
C GLN A 228 5.77 -2.82 25.15
N PHE A 229 5.01 -1.73 25.22
CA PHE A 229 4.42 -1.12 24.04
C PHE A 229 5.20 0.16 23.75
N SER A 230 5.27 0.55 22.47
CA SER A 230 5.89 1.81 22.04
C SER A 230 5.10 3.07 22.42
N VAL A 231 4.49 3.09 23.61
CA VAL A 231 3.85 4.25 24.25
C VAL A 231 4.96 5.11 24.85
N ARG A 232 5.19 6.27 24.24
CA ARG A 232 6.20 7.23 24.67
C ARG A 232 5.51 8.35 25.42
N PHE A 233 5.77 8.46 26.72
CA PHE A 233 5.03 9.35 27.63
C PHE A 233 4.95 10.79 27.09
N GLY A 234 6.07 11.39 26.67
CA GLY A 234 6.09 12.76 26.14
C GLY A 234 5.55 12.93 24.71
N THR A 235 4.88 11.93 24.15
CA THR A 235 4.19 12.05 22.86
C THR A 235 2.81 11.40 22.83
N ALA A 236 2.42 10.70 23.90
CA ALA A 236 1.07 10.23 24.12
C ALA A 236 0.35 11.28 24.96
N ASP A 237 -0.97 11.32 24.90
CA ASP A 237 -1.71 12.07 25.90
C ASP A 237 -1.72 11.37 27.26
N ASP A 238 -2.14 12.14 28.26
CA ASP A 238 -2.23 11.73 29.65
C ASP A 238 -3.08 10.46 29.86
N GLU A 239 -4.19 10.34 29.14
CA GLU A 239 -5.12 9.22 29.27
C GLU A 239 -4.51 7.90 28.76
N VAL A 240 -3.87 7.92 27.58
CA VAL A 240 -3.17 6.75 27.03
C VAL A 240 -1.98 6.38 27.92
N MET A 241 -1.22 7.37 28.41
CA MET A 241 -0.11 7.13 29.33
C MET A 241 -0.59 6.45 30.63
N ARG A 242 -1.59 7.02 31.31
CA ARG A 242 -2.15 6.47 32.55
C ARG A 242 -2.73 5.08 32.35
N TRP A 243 -3.47 4.87 31.26
CA TRP A 243 -4.00 3.55 30.93
C TRP A 243 -2.88 2.51 30.75
N ALA A 244 -1.83 2.85 30.01
CA ALA A 244 -0.67 1.96 29.85
C ALA A 244 -0.03 1.61 31.20
N MET A 245 0.14 2.60 32.09
CA MET A 245 0.65 2.36 33.44
C MET A 245 -0.26 1.43 34.25
N ARG A 246 -1.59 1.64 34.21
CA ARG A 246 -2.60 0.78 34.88
C ARG A 246 -2.62 -0.65 34.34
N LEU A 247 -2.18 -0.88 33.11
CA LEU A 247 -2.01 -2.22 32.54
C LEU A 247 -0.72 -2.92 33.03
N GLY A 248 0.17 -2.21 33.71
CA GLY A 248 1.41 -2.76 34.27
C GLY A 248 2.51 -2.94 33.22
N ILE A 249 2.53 -2.07 32.20
CA ILE A 249 3.62 -2.04 31.22
C ILE A 249 4.93 -1.64 31.90
N ARG A 250 6.05 -2.12 31.38
CA ARG A 250 7.39 -1.82 31.90
C ARG A 250 8.35 -1.60 30.75
N GLN A 251 8.96 -0.42 30.69
CA GLN A 251 10.05 -0.14 29.75
C GLN A 251 11.40 -0.23 30.46
N THR A 252 12.25 -1.14 29.98
CA THR A 252 13.61 -1.32 30.50
C THR A 252 14.56 -0.29 29.88
N TYR A 253 15.29 0.46 30.71
CA TYR A 253 16.39 1.30 30.23
C TYR A 253 17.52 0.45 29.64
N GLY A 254 18.24 0.98 28.64
CA GLY A 254 19.42 0.32 28.09
C GLY A 254 19.18 -0.96 27.28
N LEU A 255 17.92 -1.26 26.93
CA LEU A 255 17.55 -2.39 26.09
C LEU A 255 17.36 -1.93 24.63
N MET A 256 18.40 -2.03 23.81
CA MET A 256 18.30 -1.70 22.39
C MET A 256 17.75 -2.89 21.59
N ILE A 257 16.44 -2.87 21.31
CA ILE A 257 15.76 -3.94 20.56
C ILE A 257 16.19 -4.00 19.08
N ALA A 258 16.18 -2.87 18.37
CA ALA A 258 16.37 -2.85 16.91
C ALA A 258 17.13 -1.60 16.40
N HIS A 259 17.45 -1.62 15.10
CA HIS A 259 17.99 -0.50 14.31
C HIS A 259 19.34 0.10 14.76
N GLY A 260 20.21 -0.68 15.41
CA GLY A 260 21.48 -0.14 15.91
C GLY A 260 22.50 0.20 14.83
N MET A 261 22.76 -0.67 13.85
CA MET A 261 23.76 -0.41 12.80
C MET A 261 23.43 0.79 11.91
N HIS A 262 22.13 1.03 11.71
CA HIS A 262 21.64 2.24 11.06
C HIS A 262 22.08 3.49 11.83
N THR A 263 21.94 3.48 13.16
CA THR A 263 22.25 4.64 14.00
C THR A 263 23.75 4.89 14.07
N MET A 264 24.56 3.83 14.19
CA MET A 264 26.03 3.91 14.15
C MET A 264 26.56 4.64 12.92
N THR A 265 25.95 4.41 11.75
CA THR A 265 26.43 4.89 10.45
C THR A 265 25.70 6.14 9.94
N HIS A 266 24.89 6.76 10.80
CA HIS A 266 24.10 7.95 10.45
C HIS A 266 24.94 9.19 10.08
N PRO A 267 26.09 9.49 10.73
CA PRO A 267 26.92 10.63 10.36
C PRO A 267 27.37 10.58 8.89
N ASP A 268 27.06 11.63 8.12
CA ASP A 268 27.36 11.69 6.69
C ASP A 268 28.87 11.67 6.39
N SER A 269 29.71 12.07 7.35
CA SER A 269 31.18 11.98 7.26
C SER A 269 31.65 10.55 7.03
N LEU A 270 31.02 9.56 7.68
CA LEU A 270 31.39 8.15 7.56
C LEU A 270 31.12 7.60 6.15
N LYS A 271 30.11 8.12 5.46
CA LYS A 271 29.80 7.75 4.07
C LYS A 271 30.92 8.13 3.11
N LYS A 272 31.58 9.28 3.38
CA LYS A 272 32.70 9.79 2.60
C LYS A 272 34.03 9.15 3.00
N GLN A 273 34.27 8.99 4.30
CA GLN A 273 35.54 8.47 4.84
C GLN A 273 35.66 6.95 4.69
N HIS A 274 34.54 6.23 4.80
CA HIS A 274 34.51 4.76 4.76
C HIS A 274 33.50 4.21 3.74
N PRO A 275 33.59 4.56 2.44
CA PRO A 275 32.61 4.15 1.44
C PRO A 275 32.52 2.62 1.28
N LYS A 276 33.58 1.87 1.64
CA LYS A 276 33.61 0.39 1.60
C LYS A 276 32.79 -0.28 2.71
N TRP A 277 32.41 0.45 3.77
CA TRP A 277 31.49 -0.06 4.80
C TRP A 277 30.08 -0.27 4.25
N PHE A 278 29.73 0.45 3.19
CA PHE A 278 28.40 0.44 2.60
C PHE A 278 28.30 -0.61 1.47
N ALA A 279 27.12 -1.17 1.31
CA ALA A 279 26.85 -2.22 0.32
C ALA A 279 27.09 -1.70 -1.11
N LEU A 280 27.66 -2.56 -1.96
CA LEU A 280 27.81 -2.31 -3.39
C LEU A 280 26.59 -2.89 -4.11
N TYR A 281 25.86 -2.07 -4.85
CA TYR A 281 24.74 -2.47 -5.70
C TYR A 281 24.86 -1.81 -7.07
N GLY A 282 24.83 -2.61 -8.15
CA GLY A 282 24.91 -2.10 -9.52
C GLY A 282 26.17 -1.26 -9.77
N GLY A 283 27.29 -1.63 -9.14
CA GLY A 283 28.56 -0.88 -9.23
C GLY A 283 28.63 0.40 -8.37
N LYS A 284 27.61 0.72 -7.57
CA LYS A 284 27.57 1.92 -6.71
C LYS A 284 27.45 1.57 -5.23
N ARG A 285 28.16 2.30 -4.37
CA ARG A 285 28.05 2.15 -2.91
C ARG A 285 26.81 2.86 -2.39
N ASP A 286 26.07 2.22 -1.50
CA ASP A 286 24.88 2.80 -0.88
C ASP A 286 25.26 3.86 0.16
N THR A 287 25.67 5.04 -0.31
CA THR A 287 26.29 6.13 0.47
C THR A 287 25.51 7.43 0.35
N GLN A 288 24.21 7.35 0.07
CA GLN A 288 23.39 8.52 -0.19
C GLN A 288 23.27 9.38 1.08
N THR A 289 23.71 10.64 0.96
CA THR A 289 23.56 11.66 2.01
C THR A 289 22.07 11.95 2.22
N GLY A 290 21.64 12.13 3.47
CA GLY A 290 20.22 12.29 3.82
C GLY A 290 19.36 11.01 3.70
N LYS A 291 19.83 9.95 3.03
CA LYS A 291 19.19 8.63 3.11
C LYS A 291 19.44 8.06 4.50
N ARG A 292 18.34 7.78 5.21
CA ARG A 292 18.36 7.18 6.54
C ARG A 292 18.93 5.76 6.49
N LEU A 293 18.36 4.88 5.65
CA LEU A 293 18.67 3.44 5.62
C LEU A 293 19.71 3.07 4.55
N ASN A 294 20.96 3.47 4.74
CA ASN A 294 22.06 2.97 3.89
C ASN A 294 22.43 1.54 4.29
N HIS A 295 22.45 0.60 3.34
CA HIS A 295 22.81 -0.79 3.59
C HIS A 295 24.32 -0.98 3.70
N LEU A 296 24.74 -1.97 4.49
CA LEU A 296 26.13 -2.17 4.89
C LEU A 296 26.73 -3.46 4.31
N CYS A 297 28.06 -3.51 4.24
CA CYS A 297 28.82 -4.69 3.85
C CYS A 297 29.35 -5.43 5.08
N TYR A 298 28.62 -6.45 5.54
CA TYR A 298 28.98 -7.23 6.74
C TYR A 298 30.22 -8.14 6.56
N SER A 299 30.79 -8.21 5.35
CA SER A 299 32.08 -8.86 5.12
C SER A 299 33.28 -7.91 5.25
N ASN A 300 33.04 -6.62 5.55
CA ASN A 300 34.12 -5.63 5.67
C ASN A 300 34.71 -5.64 7.10
N GLU A 301 36.00 -5.93 7.21
CA GLU A 301 36.69 -6.03 8.51
C GLU A 301 36.88 -4.68 9.22
N GLU A 302 36.98 -3.56 8.50
CA GLU A 302 37.01 -2.24 9.14
C GLU A 302 35.67 -1.90 9.80
N LEU A 303 34.56 -2.22 9.12
CA LEU A 303 33.21 -2.07 9.68
C LEU A 303 33.05 -2.94 10.92
N PHE A 304 33.49 -4.20 10.87
CA PHE A 304 33.47 -5.11 12.01
C PHE A 304 34.19 -4.49 13.24
N ASN A 305 35.42 -4.03 13.05
CA ASN A 305 36.21 -3.40 14.12
C ASN A 305 35.55 -2.11 14.65
N ALA A 306 34.98 -1.29 13.76
CA ALA A 306 34.24 -0.09 14.14
C ALA A 306 32.99 -0.43 14.96
N THR A 307 32.23 -1.47 14.58
CA THR A 307 31.06 -1.93 15.31
C THR A 307 31.40 -2.41 16.71
N VAL A 308 32.49 -3.16 16.89
CA VAL A 308 32.96 -3.58 18.22
C VAL A 308 33.28 -2.36 19.10
N LYS A 309 34.00 -1.37 18.57
CA LYS A 309 34.31 -0.13 19.30
C LYS A 309 33.04 0.66 19.66
N TRP A 310 32.12 0.80 18.71
CA TRP A 310 30.85 1.50 18.92
C TRP A 310 29.96 0.82 19.97
N ALA A 311 29.90 -0.52 19.97
CA ALA A 311 29.14 -1.26 20.96
C ALA A 311 29.73 -1.06 22.37
N ARG A 312 31.05 -1.19 22.51
CA ARG A 312 31.75 -0.96 23.79
C ARG A 312 31.50 0.45 24.33
N ALA A 313 31.65 1.48 23.49
CA ALA A 313 31.43 2.87 23.90
C ALA A 313 30.00 3.14 24.42
N GLN A 314 28.99 2.42 23.93
CA GLN A 314 27.64 2.56 24.46
C GLN A 314 27.48 1.94 25.85
N PHE A 315 28.15 0.83 26.10
CA PHE A 315 28.23 0.24 27.44
C PHE A 315 29.01 1.16 28.38
N ASP A 316 30.13 1.71 27.94
CA ASP A 316 30.99 2.58 28.74
C ASP A 316 30.31 3.92 29.10
N VAL A 317 29.60 4.53 28.15
CA VAL A 317 29.02 5.87 28.32
C VAL A 317 27.62 5.85 28.91
N TYR A 318 26.75 4.92 28.48
CA TYR A 318 25.33 4.90 28.88
C TYR A 318 24.95 3.71 29.76
N ASP A 319 25.90 2.84 30.10
CA ASP A 319 25.65 1.62 30.88
C ASP A 319 24.48 0.78 30.34
N TYR A 320 24.36 0.71 29.02
CA TYR A 320 23.32 -0.12 28.40
C TYR A 320 23.51 -1.60 28.76
N GLU A 321 22.41 -2.35 28.85
CA GLU A 321 22.47 -3.80 28.99
C GLU A 321 22.77 -4.44 27.63
N THR A 322 22.16 -3.90 26.57
CA THR A 322 22.14 -4.51 25.25
C THR A 322 22.36 -3.48 24.15
N VAL A 323 23.24 -3.79 23.19
CA VAL A 323 23.42 -3.03 21.94
C VAL A 323 22.93 -3.86 20.76
N SER A 324 22.04 -3.29 19.95
CA SER A 324 21.58 -3.92 18.72
C SER A 324 22.61 -3.75 17.61
N ILE A 325 22.92 -4.83 16.92
CA ILE A 325 23.70 -4.81 15.68
C ILE A 325 22.89 -5.35 14.50
N MET A 326 21.56 -5.33 14.64
CA MET A 326 20.64 -5.62 13.56
C MET A 326 20.98 -4.77 12.33
N PRO A 327 20.90 -5.35 11.11
CA PRO A 327 21.03 -4.57 9.90
C PRO A 327 20.05 -3.41 9.77
N PRO A 328 20.42 -2.33 9.05
CA PRO A 328 19.46 -1.32 8.66
C PRO A 328 18.24 -1.94 7.99
N ASP A 329 17.06 -1.36 8.22
CA ASP A 329 15.81 -1.90 7.69
C ASP A 329 15.85 -2.10 6.17
N ALA A 330 15.03 -3.04 5.71
CA ALA A 330 14.93 -3.47 4.31
C ALA A 330 16.22 -4.07 3.72
N TYR A 331 17.15 -4.58 4.54
CA TYR A 331 18.32 -5.35 4.10
C TYR A 331 17.89 -6.72 3.51
N GLY A 332 17.50 -6.71 2.23
CA GLY A 332 16.96 -7.88 1.51
C GLY A 332 17.89 -8.47 0.44
N SER A 333 19.04 -7.86 0.20
CA SER A 333 20.03 -8.29 -0.79
C SER A 333 21.42 -8.26 -0.18
N ILE A 334 22.27 -9.20 -0.55
CA ILE A 334 23.67 -9.18 -0.14
C ILE A 334 24.45 -8.14 -0.94
N CYS A 335 25.43 -7.49 -0.32
CA CYS A 335 26.38 -6.61 -1.02
C CYS A 335 27.06 -7.36 -2.18
N GLN A 336 27.15 -6.75 -3.36
CA GLN A 336 27.69 -7.37 -4.58
C GLN A 336 29.22 -7.27 -4.72
N CYS A 337 29.93 -7.00 -3.63
CA CYS A 337 31.40 -6.98 -3.65
C CYS A 337 31.98 -8.39 -3.52
N GLU A 338 33.23 -8.57 -3.94
CA GLU A 338 33.94 -9.86 -3.93
C GLU A 338 33.92 -10.56 -2.56
N LEU A 339 34.06 -9.80 -1.46
CA LEU A 339 34.05 -10.34 -0.09
C LEU A 339 32.71 -10.99 0.32
N CYS A 340 31.63 -10.68 -0.39
CA CYS A 340 30.28 -11.18 -0.14
C CYS A 340 29.87 -12.27 -1.15
N GLY A 341 30.69 -12.55 -2.16
CA GLY A 341 30.42 -13.60 -3.15
C GLY A 341 30.21 -14.95 -2.46
N GLY A 342 29.13 -15.65 -2.82
CA GLY A 342 28.82 -16.99 -2.32
C GLY A 342 28.33 -17.09 -0.86
N LYS A 343 28.14 -15.97 -0.14
CA LYS A 343 27.66 -15.97 1.26
C LYS A 343 26.14 -15.94 1.42
N GLN A 344 25.40 -15.76 0.33
CA GLN A 344 23.94 -15.90 0.29
C GLN A 344 23.58 -17.37 0.04
N VAL A 345 22.58 -17.89 0.75
CA VAL A 345 22.12 -19.29 0.64
C VAL A 345 20.68 -19.29 0.13
N ASP A 346 20.50 -19.32 -1.19
CA ASP A 346 19.19 -19.15 -1.81
C ASP A 346 18.19 -20.26 -1.44
N GLU A 347 18.68 -21.46 -1.13
CA GLU A 347 17.90 -22.62 -0.70
C GLU A 347 17.15 -22.37 0.62
N MET A 348 17.63 -21.45 1.47
CA MET A 348 16.94 -21.03 2.70
C MET A 348 15.77 -20.08 2.43
N GLY A 349 15.51 -19.75 1.16
CA GLY A 349 14.39 -18.92 0.73
C GLY A 349 14.49 -17.45 1.16
N SER A 350 13.47 -16.67 0.79
CA SER A 350 13.47 -15.21 0.96
C SER A 350 13.61 -14.73 2.41
N ARG A 351 13.32 -15.60 3.40
CA ARG A 351 13.39 -15.30 4.83
C ARG A 351 14.63 -15.84 5.53
N GLY A 352 15.47 -16.63 4.86
CA GLY A 352 16.68 -17.21 5.44
C GLY A 352 17.94 -16.99 4.59
N LYS A 353 17.83 -16.52 3.35
CA LYS A 353 18.95 -16.43 2.42
C LYS A 353 20.14 -15.58 2.90
N LEU A 354 19.95 -14.68 3.85
CA LEU A 354 21.01 -13.87 4.48
C LEU A 354 21.29 -14.26 5.94
N SER A 355 20.66 -15.32 6.47
CA SER A 355 20.82 -15.71 7.87
C SER A 355 22.26 -16.02 8.22
N ASN A 356 22.94 -16.88 7.44
CA ASN A 356 24.33 -17.22 7.69
C ASN A 356 25.24 -15.98 7.71
N HIS A 357 25.02 -15.06 6.76
CA HIS A 357 25.83 -13.86 6.63
C HIS A 357 25.64 -12.86 7.78
N VAL A 358 24.39 -12.58 8.17
CA VAL A 358 24.08 -11.60 9.21
C VAL A 358 24.41 -12.14 10.60
N TRP A 359 24.06 -13.40 10.87
CA TRP A 359 24.27 -14.00 12.19
C TRP A 359 25.73 -14.34 12.45
N ASP A 360 26.53 -14.67 11.42
CA ASP A 360 27.99 -14.81 11.58
C ASP A 360 28.63 -13.50 12.06
N PHE A 361 28.30 -12.38 11.41
CA PHE A 361 28.79 -11.07 11.83
C PHE A 361 28.38 -10.77 13.28
N ALA A 362 27.11 -11.04 13.62
CA ALA A 362 26.61 -10.77 14.95
C ALA A 362 27.29 -11.61 16.04
N ASN A 363 27.49 -12.88 15.74
CA ASN A 363 28.18 -13.82 16.62
C ASN A 363 29.65 -13.41 16.82
N ARG A 364 30.34 -12.98 15.76
CA ARG A 364 31.71 -12.47 15.84
C ARG A 364 31.82 -11.20 16.69
N VAL A 365 30.88 -10.26 16.55
CA VAL A 365 30.88 -9.03 17.36
C VAL A 365 30.67 -9.36 18.83
N ALA A 366 29.72 -10.27 19.13
CA ALA A 366 29.45 -10.73 20.48
C ALA A 366 30.68 -11.36 21.15
N ARG A 367 31.38 -12.24 20.43
CA ARG A 367 32.64 -12.86 20.88
C ARG A 367 33.69 -11.82 21.25
N GLU A 368 33.91 -10.83 20.39
CA GLU A 368 34.93 -9.80 20.62
C GLU A 368 34.55 -8.85 21.76
N VAL A 369 33.29 -8.41 21.83
CA VAL A 369 32.80 -7.54 22.90
C VAL A 369 32.93 -8.21 24.27
N ARG A 370 32.61 -9.50 24.36
CA ARG A 370 32.65 -10.28 25.61
C ARG A 370 34.02 -10.30 26.28
N LYS A 371 35.10 -10.13 25.52
CA LYS A 371 36.47 -10.07 26.05
C LYS A 371 36.68 -8.94 27.06
N THR A 372 35.92 -7.84 26.94
CA THR A 372 36.02 -6.68 27.85
C THR A 372 34.71 -6.38 28.58
N HIS A 373 33.58 -6.84 28.07
CA HIS A 373 32.24 -6.64 28.63
C HIS A 373 31.50 -7.98 28.74
N PRO A 374 31.92 -8.88 29.66
CA PRO A 374 31.41 -10.25 29.71
C PRO A 374 29.93 -10.35 30.13
N ASP A 375 29.39 -9.31 30.77
CA ASP A 375 28.02 -9.18 31.27
C ASP A 375 27.07 -8.48 30.28
N LYS A 376 27.59 -7.84 29.23
CA LYS A 376 26.81 -7.07 28.26
C LYS A 376 26.39 -7.90 27.05
N LEU A 377 25.24 -7.57 26.46
CA LEU A 377 24.61 -8.34 25.39
C LEU A 377 24.69 -7.65 24.03
N ILE A 378 24.90 -8.46 23.00
CA ILE A 378 24.77 -8.05 21.61
C ILE A 378 23.47 -8.60 21.04
N ALA A 379 22.54 -7.72 20.71
CA ALA A 379 21.25 -8.09 20.15
C ALA A 379 21.27 -8.11 18.62
N CYS A 380 20.57 -9.08 18.04
CA CYS A 380 20.27 -9.09 16.62
C CYS A 380 18.83 -9.57 16.39
N CYS A 381 18.14 -8.93 15.45
CA CYS A 381 16.77 -9.31 15.10
C CYS A 381 16.77 -10.39 14.01
N ALA A 382 16.05 -11.49 14.26
CA ALA A 382 15.59 -12.41 13.24
C ALA A 382 14.47 -11.74 12.44
N TYR A 383 14.86 -11.06 11.35
CA TYR A 383 13.98 -10.22 10.56
C TYR A 383 14.31 -10.29 9.07
N GLY A 384 13.31 -10.03 8.22
CA GLY A 384 13.50 -9.95 6.78
C GLY A 384 14.18 -11.22 6.22
N ALA A 385 15.28 -11.01 5.49
CA ALA A 385 16.04 -12.08 4.85
C ALA A 385 16.95 -12.89 5.78
N ASN A 386 17.07 -12.51 7.05
CA ASN A 386 17.82 -13.21 8.09
C ASN A 386 16.91 -13.69 9.26
N THR A 387 15.64 -13.99 8.95
CA THR A 387 14.65 -14.49 9.92
C THR A 387 14.97 -15.92 10.38
N LEU A 388 15.29 -16.82 9.44
CA LEU A 388 15.48 -18.23 9.79
C LEU A 388 16.78 -18.43 10.60
N PRO A 389 16.85 -19.41 11.51
CA PRO A 389 18.08 -19.76 12.18
C PRO A 389 19.22 -20.06 11.18
N PRO A 390 20.45 -19.58 11.41
CA PRO A 390 21.59 -19.86 10.54
C PRO A 390 21.94 -21.35 10.52
N THR A 391 22.31 -21.86 9.35
CA THR A 391 22.72 -23.27 9.17
C THR A 391 24.20 -23.49 9.41
N ASN A 392 25.02 -22.43 9.39
CA ASN A 392 26.47 -22.48 9.59
C ASN A 392 26.91 -22.24 11.05
N ILE A 393 25.98 -22.08 11.98
CA ILE A 393 26.25 -21.84 13.40
C ILE A 393 25.48 -22.89 14.19
N ASP A 394 26.17 -23.76 14.90
CA ASP A 394 25.54 -24.77 15.76
C ASP A 394 25.00 -24.14 17.04
N ARG A 395 25.82 -23.30 17.70
CA ARG A 395 25.47 -22.53 18.90
C ARG A 395 26.00 -21.09 18.80
N LEU A 396 25.17 -20.14 19.20
CA LEU A 396 25.54 -18.72 19.31
C LEU A 396 26.41 -18.49 20.55
N GLU A 397 27.20 -17.42 20.52
CA GLU A 397 27.92 -16.93 21.71
C GLU A 397 26.92 -16.61 22.83
N PRO A 398 27.25 -16.89 24.10
CA PRO A 398 26.30 -16.83 25.21
C PRO A 398 25.86 -15.40 25.57
N ASN A 399 26.47 -14.37 24.99
CA ASN A 399 26.06 -12.98 25.10
C ASN A 399 25.33 -12.45 23.84
N VAL A 400 24.89 -13.33 22.93
CA VAL A 400 23.99 -12.97 21.82
C VAL A 400 22.54 -13.02 22.30
N GLN A 401 21.83 -11.88 22.24
CA GLN A 401 20.39 -11.82 22.48
C GLN A 401 19.63 -11.94 21.15
N VAL A 402 18.92 -13.06 20.98
CA VAL A 402 18.04 -13.28 19.82
C VAL A 402 16.72 -12.54 20.03
N ILE A 403 16.34 -11.71 19.06
CA ILE A 403 15.06 -11.01 19.04
C ILE A 403 14.29 -11.46 17.80
N ILE A 404 13.15 -12.13 17.98
CA ILE A 404 12.36 -12.65 16.85
C ILE A 404 11.29 -11.63 16.46
N VAL A 405 11.43 -11.05 15.26
CA VAL A 405 10.41 -10.15 14.72
C VAL A 405 9.26 -10.96 14.10
N GLY A 406 8.08 -10.85 14.68
CA GLY A 406 6.95 -11.71 14.32
C GLY A 406 7.11 -13.14 14.87
N GLY A 407 7.69 -13.29 16.06
CA GLY A 407 7.81 -14.56 16.79
C GLY A 407 6.50 -15.01 17.46
N ARG A 408 5.43 -14.24 17.32
CA ARG A 408 4.09 -14.55 17.80
C ARG A 408 3.02 -14.26 16.76
N ARG A 409 3.03 -13.11 16.08
CA ARG A 409 2.06 -12.66 15.05
C ARG A 409 0.59 -12.82 15.43
N PRO A 410 -0.04 -11.80 16.04
CA PRO A 410 -1.48 -11.82 16.38
C PRO A 410 -2.42 -12.05 15.21
N ARG A 411 -2.06 -11.60 14.00
CA ARG A 411 -2.85 -11.84 12.78
C ARG A 411 -2.84 -13.29 12.31
N ASN A 412 -1.92 -14.11 12.80
CA ASN A 412 -1.86 -15.51 12.40
C ASN A 412 -2.90 -16.30 13.22
N SER A 413 -4.19 -16.19 12.92
CA SER A 413 -5.25 -16.91 13.66
C SER A 413 -5.48 -18.34 13.16
N LEU A 414 -4.97 -18.68 11.96
CA LEU A 414 -5.15 -20.01 11.37
C LEU A 414 -4.06 -21.00 11.85
N PRO A 415 -4.38 -22.31 12.02
CA PRO A 415 -3.45 -23.31 12.57
C PRO A 415 -2.10 -23.39 11.85
N GLU A 416 -2.08 -23.43 10.52
CA GLU A 416 -0.87 -23.53 9.70
C GLU A 416 0.03 -22.29 9.85
N GLN A 417 -0.59 -21.10 10.03
CA GLN A 417 0.12 -19.85 10.28
C GLN A 417 0.76 -19.85 11.68
N ARG A 418 0.15 -20.54 12.66
CA ARG A 418 0.69 -20.72 14.03
C ARG A 418 1.83 -21.72 14.08
N GLU A 419 1.73 -22.79 13.31
CA GLU A 419 2.76 -23.84 13.24
C GLU A 419 4.10 -23.27 12.77
N TYR A 420 4.09 -22.47 11.69
CA TYR A 420 5.30 -21.77 11.23
C TYR A 420 5.97 -20.95 12.34
N VAL A 421 5.18 -20.20 13.11
CA VAL A 421 5.70 -19.36 14.20
C VAL A 421 6.27 -20.22 15.34
N ARG A 422 5.63 -21.35 15.66
CA ARG A 422 6.12 -22.31 16.67
C ARG A 422 7.47 -22.90 16.25
N ASN A 423 7.58 -23.37 15.00
CA ASN A 423 8.79 -23.96 14.46
C ASN A 423 9.93 -22.93 14.38
N LEU A 424 9.61 -21.68 14.02
CA LEU A 424 10.59 -20.59 14.04
C LEU A 424 11.17 -20.37 15.44
N ARG A 425 10.33 -20.34 16.49
CA ARG A 425 10.82 -20.21 17.88
C ARG A 425 11.65 -21.41 18.31
N ALA A 426 11.19 -22.63 18.00
CA ALA A 426 11.90 -23.86 18.34
C ALA A 426 13.31 -23.87 17.73
N GLY A 427 13.43 -23.57 16.43
CA GLY A 427 14.73 -23.52 15.76
C GLY A 427 15.66 -22.44 16.31
N TRP A 428 15.15 -21.32 16.83
CA TRP A 428 15.97 -20.31 17.51
C TRP A 428 16.42 -20.76 18.90
N LEU A 429 15.56 -21.44 19.66
CA LEU A 429 15.90 -22.01 20.98
C LEU A 429 16.95 -23.13 20.88
N GLU A 430 17.09 -23.78 19.73
CA GLU A 430 18.20 -24.71 19.48
C GLU A 430 19.55 -24.02 19.33
N LYS A 431 19.58 -22.74 18.94
CA LYS A 431 20.81 -21.97 18.70
C LYS A 431 21.32 -21.21 19.91
N THR A 432 20.51 -21.02 20.95
CA THR A 432 20.88 -20.22 22.13
C THR A 432 20.30 -20.79 23.42
N ASP A 433 21.06 -20.70 24.51
CA ASP A 433 20.59 -21.03 25.85
C ASP A 433 19.93 -19.82 26.56
N ARG A 434 19.99 -18.64 25.93
CA ARG A 434 19.31 -17.44 26.46
C ARG A 434 17.82 -17.47 26.10
N PRO A 435 16.93 -16.99 26.98
CA PRO A 435 15.55 -16.76 26.60
C PRO A 435 15.49 -15.73 25.46
N ILE A 436 14.65 -15.99 24.47
CA ILE A 436 14.44 -15.10 23.31
C ILE A 436 13.69 -13.83 23.74
N ILE A 437 13.67 -12.82 22.89
CA ILE A 437 12.76 -11.68 23.00
C ILE A 437 11.87 -11.69 21.77
N ILE A 438 10.59 -11.34 21.93
CA ILE A 438 9.68 -11.18 20.80
C ILE A 438 9.58 -9.70 20.46
N PHE A 439 9.64 -9.38 19.17
CA PHE A 439 9.30 -8.06 18.67
C PHE A 439 8.08 -8.17 17.74
N GLU A 440 6.97 -7.54 18.10
CA GLU A 440 5.76 -7.48 17.28
C GLU A 440 5.45 -6.07 16.77
N ASN A 441 4.62 -6.03 15.73
CA ASN A 441 3.94 -4.81 15.31
C ASN A 441 2.44 -5.10 15.37
N TYR A 442 1.65 -4.32 16.10
CA TYR A 442 0.18 -4.27 16.06
C TYR A 442 -0.33 -3.31 17.16
N PRO A 443 -1.56 -2.78 17.10
CA PRO A 443 -2.57 -2.94 16.05
C PRO A 443 -2.11 -2.34 14.71
N PHE A 444 -2.86 -2.57 13.64
CA PHE A 444 -2.49 -2.23 12.24
C PHE A 444 -3.50 -1.27 11.57
N THR A 445 -4.44 -0.71 12.33
CA THR A 445 -5.46 0.23 11.86
C THR A 445 -4.84 1.52 11.31
N GLY A 446 -3.82 2.06 11.98
CA GLY A 446 -2.98 3.15 11.46
C GLY A 446 -2.18 2.78 10.19
N ARG A 447 -2.28 1.52 9.72
CA ARG A 447 -1.76 1.02 8.44
C ARG A 447 -2.89 0.50 7.52
N GLY A 448 -4.12 0.93 7.73
CA GLY A 448 -5.28 0.64 6.87
C GLY A 448 -5.97 -0.71 7.12
N THR A 449 -5.64 -1.42 8.22
CA THR A 449 -6.36 -2.67 8.55
C THR A 449 -7.77 -2.35 9.04
N TYR A 450 -8.77 -2.91 8.37
CA TYR A 450 -10.18 -2.69 8.71
C TYR A 450 -10.98 -3.97 8.97
N LEU A 451 -10.40 -5.14 8.67
CA LEU A 451 -11.04 -6.41 8.96
C LEU A 451 -11.13 -6.61 10.48
N PRO A 452 -12.25 -7.10 11.03
CA PRO A 452 -12.47 -7.21 12.47
C PRO A 452 -11.70 -8.38 13.10
N GLY A 453 -10.37 -8.34 13.07
CA GLY A 453 -9.51 -9.35 13.69
C GLY A 453 -9.45 -9.26 15.21
N PHE A 454 -10.56 -9.47 15.92
CA PHE A 454 -10.64 -9.49 17.39
C PHE A 454 -10.06 -10.79 17.99
N VAL A 455 -8.74 -10.91 17.95
CA VAL A 455 -7.98 -12.17 18.16
C VAL A 455 -7.55 -12.44 19.62
N ALA A 456 -8.48 -12.35 20.58
CA ALA A 456 -8.14 -12.52 22.01
C ALA A 456 -7.50 -13.89 22.30
N ARG A 457 -8.09 -14.99 21.80
CA ARG A 457 -7.58 -16.35 22.07
C ARG A 457 -6.23 -16.58 21.43
N THR A 458 -6.07 -16.12 20.19
CA THR A 458 -4.81 -16.21 19.45
C THR A 458 -3.73 -15.46 20.21
N ASN A 459 -4.01 -14.27 20.74
CA ASN A 459 -3.07 -13.55 21.60
C ASN A 459 -2.76 -14.32 22.88
N GLY A 460 -3.76 -14.73 23.64
CA GLY A 460 -3.55 -15.41 24.91
C GLY A 460 -2.76 -16.71 24.78
N ARG A 461 -3.19 -17.61 23.89
CA ARG A 461 -2.49 -18.88 23.63
C ARG A 461 -1.06 -18.66 23.17
N SER A 462 -0.84 -17.66 22.33
CA SER A 462 0.49 -17.42 21.77
C SER A 462 1.45 -16.78 22.77
N ILE A 463 0.96 -15.99 23.73
CA ILE A 463 1.74 -15.43 24.85
C ILE A 463 2.06 -16.53 25.86
N ASN A 464 1.09 -17.34 26.27
CA ASN A 464 1.33 -18.50 27.14
C ASN A 464 2.41 -19.43 26.57
N ALA A 465 2.37 -19.68 25.25
CA ALA A 465 3.37 -20.49 24.56
C ALA A 465 4.80 -19.88 24.52
N THR A 466 5.02 -18.70 25.08
CA THR A 466 6.35 -18.07 25.22
C THR A 466 6.80 -17.93 26.67
N LYS A 467 5.93 -18.20 27.65
CA LYS A 467 6.28 -18.14 29.07
C LYS A 467 7.34 -19.20 29.39
N GLY A 468 8.36 -18.80 30.13
CA GLY A 468 9.51 -19.66 30.47
C GLY A 468 10.59 -19.80 29.40
N VAL A 469 10.34 -19.38 28.16
CA VAL A 469 11.34 -19.40 27.07
C VAL A 469 11.68 -18.02 26.51
N SER A 470 10.93 -16.98 26.90
CA SER A 470 11.12 -15.60 26.48
C SER A 470 11.32 -14.67 27.68
N ARG A 471 12.13 -13.61 27.53
CA ARG A 471 12.22 -12.49 28.49
C ARG A 471 11.00 -11.58 28.44
N GLY A 472 10.24 -11.63 27.35
CA GLY A 472 9.07 -10.77 27.12
C GLY A 472 8.99 -10.24 25.70
N GLU A 473 8.26 -9.14 25.53
CA GLU A 473 7.94 -8.59 24.22
C GLU A 473 8.11 -7.07 24.18
N ASP A 474 8.66 -6.58 23.07
CA ASP A 474 8.54 -5.19 22.62
C ASP A 474 7.56 -5.13 21.46
N ILE A 475 6.60 -4.22 21.53
CA ILE A 475 5.50 -4.15 20.57
C ILE A 475 5.39 -2.73 20.05
N TRP A 476 5.70 -2.59 18.76
CA TRP A 476 5.47 -1.34 18.06
C TRP A 476 3.99 -1.21 17.71
N LEU A 477 3.36 -0.19 18.26
CA LEU A 477 1.96 0.09 18.01
C LEU A 477 1.81 1.00 16.77
N SER A 478 0.90 0.67 15.84
CA SER A 478 0.27 1.72 15.00
C SER A 478 -0.90 2.40 15.69
N PHE A 479 -1.11 2.05 16.97
CA PHE A 479 -2.09 2.61 17.88
C PHE A 479 -1.98 4.14 17.96
N PRO A 480 -3.11 4.84 18.05
CA PRO A 480 -3.17 6.29 18.20
C PRO A 480 -2.48 6.82 19.45
N ARG A 481 -1.88 8.00 19.37
CA ARG A 481 -1.26 8.63 20.56
C ARG A 481 -2.26 9.34 21.47
N TYR A 482 -3.51 9.43 21.03
CA TYR A 482 -4.59 10.17 21.66
C TYR A 482 -5.77 9.24 21.93
N HIS A 483 -6.44 9.41 23.06
CA HIS A 483 -7.55 8.56 23.49
C HIS A 483 -8.81 8.65 22.61
N ASP A 484 -8.99 9.76 21.89
CA ASP A 484 -10.16 10.09 21.09
C ASP A 484 -10.04 9.69 19.60
N ASP A 485 -8.96 9.01 19.22
CA ASP A 485 -8.75 8.59 17.84
C ASP A 485 -9.82 7.59 17.36
N PRO A 486 -10.31 7.75 16.12
CA PRO A 486 -11.36 6.89 15.57
C PRO A 486 -11.07 5.39 15.60
N ASN A 487 -9.80 4.98 15.60
CA ASN A 487 -9.39 3.57 15.59
C ASN A 487 -9.39 2.92 16.98
N ILE A 488 -9.56 3.69 18.05
CA ILE A 488 -9.49 3.21 19.44
C ILE A 488 -10.45 2.05 19.70
N GLY A 489 -11.60 2.01 19.03
CA GLY A 489 -12.63 0.97 19.16
C GLY A 489 -12.16 -0.45 18.86
N PHE A 490 -11.23 -0.62 17.92
CA PHE A 490 -10.61 -1.91 17.62
C PHE A 490 -9.28 -2.10 18.36
N ASP A 491 -8.51 -1.02 18.44
CA ASP A 491 -7.11 -1.06 18.84
C ASP A 491 -6.90 -1.39 20.32
N HIS A 492 -7.75 -0.85 21.21
CA HIS A 492 -7.63 -1.08 22.65
C HIS A 492 -7.73 -2.56 23.01
N PHE A 493 -8.56 -3.31 22.27
CA PHE A 493 -8.82 -4.72 22.50
C PHE A 493 -7.51 -5.53 22.49
N GLN A 494 -6.70 -5.33 21.45
CA GLN A 494 -5.44 -6.06 21.28
C GLN A 494 -4.45 -5.75 22.39
N VAL A 495 -4.33 -4.47 22.75
CA VAL A 495 -3.42 -3.98 23.79
C VAL A 495 -3.84 -4.51 25.16
N TYR A 496 -5.13 -4.43 25.50
CA TYR A 496 -5.67 -4.94 26.77
C TYR A 496 -5.36 -6.42 26.96
N PHE A 497 -5.78 -7.29 26.02
CA PHE A 497 -5.57 -8.73 26.16
C PHE A 497 -4.09 -9.08 26.21
N THR A 498 -3.25 -8.42 25.40
CA THR A 498 -1.81 -8.64 25.44
C THR A 498 -1.24 -8.30 26.81
N ALA A 499 -1.53 -7.11 27.33
CA ALA A 499 -0.99 -6.65 28.60
C ALA A 499 -1.43 -7.51 29.78
N ARG A 500 -2.71 -7.91 29.81
CA ARG A 500 -3.24 -8.75 30.88
C ARG A 500 -2.65 -10.15 30.87
N MET A 501 -2.37 -10.70 29.70
CA MET A 501 -1.75 -12.02 29.56
C MET A 501 -0.31 -12.09 30.07
N TRP A 502 0.38 -10.95 30.26
CA TRP A 502 1.70 -10.89 30.89
C TRP A 502 1.71 -11.06 32.42
N TRP A 503 0.54 -11.11 33.08
CA TRP A 503 0.42 -11.16 34.54
C TRP A 503 -0.26 -12.42 35.09
N GLY A 504 -0.81 -13.28 34.22
CA GLY A 504 -1.73 -14.34 34.63
C GLY A 504 -1.08 -15.68 35.02
N GLY A 505 0.24 -15.75 35.17
CA GLY A 505 0.94 -17.02 35.45
C GLY A 505 1.09 -17.91 34.22
N LYS A 506 1.72 -19.08 34.38
CA LYS A 506 2.08 -19.98 33.26
C LYS A 506 0.91 -20.30 32.30
N ASP A 507 -0.29 -20.49 32.85
CA ASP A 507 -1.49 -20.92 32.12
C ASP A 507 -2.65 -19.93 32.28
N ALA A 508 -2.36 -18.65 32.09
CA ALA A 508 -3.35 -17.57 32.16
C ALA A 508 -4.58 -17.86 31.27
N ASP A 509 -5.78 -17.76 31.84
CA ASP A 509 -7.03 -18.08 31.18
C ASP A 509 -7.59 -16.88 30.39
N VAL A 510 -7.35 -16.91 29.08
CA VAL A 510 -7.82 -15.87 28.17
C VAL A 510 -9.33 -15.94 27.92
N GLU A 511 -9.97 -17.11 28.07
CA GLU A 511 -11.42 -17.23 27.93
C GLU A 511 -12.11 -16.53 29.10
N ALA A 512 -11.65 -16.79 30.33
CA ALA A 512 -12.17 -16.09 31.51
C ALA A 512 -12.00 -14.57 31.42
N LEU A 513 -10.86 -14.09 30.90
CA LEU A 513 -10.64 -12.66 30.65
C LEU A 513 -11.60 -12.10 29.60
N LEU A 514 -11.85 -12.84 28.52
CA LEU A 514 -12.77 -12.42 27.46
C LEU A 514 -14.22 -12.40 27.95
N ASP A 515 -14.61 -13.39 28.75
CA ASP A 515 -15.94 -13.47 29.37
C ASP A 515 -16.18 -12.32 30.33
N GLU A 516 -15.21 -12.02 31.20
CA GLU A 516 -15.28 -10.87 32.10
C GLU A 516 -15.35 -9.55 31.32
N TYR A 517 -14.47 -9.38 30.32
CA TYR A 517 -14.48 -8.20 29.46
C TYR A 517 -15.85 -8.01 28.81
N CYS A 518 -16.39 -9.04 28.16
CA CYS A 518 -17.68 -8.94 27.50
C CYS A 518 -18.80 -8.58 28.48
N ARG A 519 -18.84 -9.24 29.65
CA ARG A 519 -19.86 -9.03 30.68
C ARG A 519 -19.79 -7.63 31.31
N LEU A 520 -18.60 -7.16 31.69
CA LEU A 520 -18.43 -5.89 32.39
C LEU A 520 -18.40 -4.69 31.44
N PHE A 521 -17.76 -4.85 30.28
CA PHE A 521 -17.54 -3.74 29.36
C PHE A 521 -18.77 -3.48 28.48
N TYR A 522 -19.50 -4.52 28.04
CA TYR A 522 -20.69 -4.37 27.20
C TYR A 522 -22.02 -4.62 27.93
N GLY A 523 -21.99 -5.06 29.20
CA GLY A 523 -23.19 -5.20 30.03
C GLY A 523 -24.24 -6.12 29.38
N PRO A 524 -25.48 -5.64 29.15
CA PRO A 524 -26.53 -6.43 28.50
C PRO A 524 -26.17 -7.02 27.12
N ALA A 525 -25.26 -6.38 26.39
CA ALA A 525 -24.78 -6.87 25.10
C ALA A 525 -23.64 -7.91 25.22
N GLY A 526 -23.15 -8.21 26.42
CA GLY A 526 -21.93 -9.00 26.64
C GLY A 526 -21.93 -10.36 25.96
N SER A 527 -22.97 -11.17 26.12
CA SER A 527 -23.04 -12.50 25.48
C SER A 527 -23.07 -12.42 23.95
N LYS A 528 -23.72 -11.41 23.38
CA LYS A 528 -23.78 -11.17 21.93
C LYS A 528 -22.44 -10.67 21.39
N MET A 529 -21.76 -9.78 22.13
CA MET A 529 -20.42 -9.32 21.78
C MET A 529 -19.39 -10.43 21.84
N LYS A 530 -19.48 -11.33 22.83
CA LYS A 530 -18.66 -12.53 22.84
C LYS A 530 -18.86 -13.37 21.58
N ALA A 531 -20.10 -13.66 21.22
CA ALA A 531 -20.40 -14.41 20.00
C ALA A 531 -19.86 -13.71 18.74
N PHE A 532 -20.00 -12.38 18.67
CA PHE A 532 -19.44 -11.58 17.58
C PHE A 532 -17.90 -11.69 17.50
N PHE A 533 -17.20 -11.56 18.62
CA PHE A 533 -15.74 -11.70 18.67
C PHE A 533 -15.29 -13.12 18.30
N ASP A 534 -15.98 -14.15 18.81
CA ASP A 534 -15.70 -15.55 18.51
C ASP A 534 -15.83 -15.82 17.00
N TYR A 535 -16.88 -15.28 16.38
CA TYR A 535 -17.09 -15.39 14.94
C TYR A 535 -16.01 -14.66 14.15
N CYS A 536 -15.68 -13.44 14.56
CA CYS A 536 -14.67 -12.60 13.93
C CYS A 536 -13.27 -13.22 13.97
N GLU A 537 -12.82 -13.71 15.13
CA GLU A 537 -11.49 -14.30 15.29
C GLU A 537 -11.22 -15.45 14.28
N VAL A 538 -12.26 -16.26 14.00
CA VAL A 538 -12.19 -17.38 13.06
C VAL A 538 -12.32 -16.94 11.60
N ASN A 539 -13.15 -15.94 11.30
CA ASN A 539 -13.57 -15.65 9.92
C ASN A 539 -13.01 -14.36 9.33
N TYR A 540 -12.38 -13.47 10.11
CA TYR A 540 -12.05 -12.13 9.62
C TYR A 540 -11.16 -12.12 8.37
N GLN A 541 -10.27 -13.11 8.20
CA GLN A 541 -9.44 -13.21 6.99
C GLN A 541 -10.29 -13.57 5.76
N ALA A 542 -11.30 -14.43 5.90
CA ALA A 542 -12.20 -14.82 4.81
C ALA A 542 -13.16 -13.68 4.41
N MET A 543 -13.49 -12.77 5.33
CA MET A 543 -14.31 -11.59 5.05
C MET A 543 -13.71 -10.66 3.98
N GLU A 544 -12.45 -10.84 3.60
CA GLU A 544 -11.82 -10.15 2.48
C GLU A 544 -12.43 -10.54 1.11
N SER A 545 -13.01 -11.72 0.99
CA SER A 545 -13.55 -12.24 -0.28
C SER A 545 -14.91 -12.90 -0.15
N ASP A 546 -15.38 -13.18 1.07
CA ASP A 546 -16.62 -13.89 1.34
C ASP A 546 -17.66 -12.96 1.98
N LYS A 547 -18.65 -12.56 1.17
CA LYS A 547 -19.72 -11.63 1.60
C LYS A 547 -20.60 -12.25 2.68
N GLU A 548 -20.86 -13.56 2.65
CA GLU A 548 -21.72 -14.20 3.65
C GLU A 548 -21.09 -14.09 5.03
N LYS A 549 -19.75 -14.22 5.11
CA LYS A 549 -19.03 -14.00 6.38
C LYS A 549 -19.09 -12.55 6.84
N VAL A 550 -19.02 -11.60 5.92
CA VAL A 550 -19.19 -10.18 6.25
C VAL A 550 -20.58 -9.91 6.80
N ASP A 551 -21.62 -10.31 6.07
CA ASP A 551 -23.02 -10.08 6.43
C ASP A 551 -23.35 -10.69 7.79
N ARG A 552 -22.86 -11.91 8.05
CA ARG A 552 -23.07 -12.58 9.33
C ARG A 552 -22.41 -11.83 10.48
N ALA A 553 -21.18 -11.34 10.31
CA ALA A 553 -20.51 -10.55 11.35
C ALA A 553 -21.26 -9.25 11.64
N LEU A 554 -21.70 -8.54 10.59
CA LEU A 554 -22.47 -7.30 10.71
C LEU A 554 -23.83 -7.51 11.38
N ALA A 555 -24.52 -8.62 11.06
CA ALA A 555 -25.79 -8.99 11.69
C ALA A 555 -25.62 -9.28 13.20
N MET A 556 -24.60 -10.07 13.57
CA MET A 556 -24.30 -10.37 14.98
C MET A 556 -23.98 -9.09 15.77
N PHE A 557 -23.24 -8.15 15.17
CA PHE A 557 -22.98 -6.86 15.80
C PHE A 557 -24.24 -5.99 15.93
N ALA A 558 -25.10 -5.97 14.91
CA ALA A 558 -26.37 -5.24 14.96
C ALA A 558 -27.29 -5.76 16.09
N GLU A 559 -27.35 -7.08 16.30
CA GLU A 559 -28.07 -7.70 17.43
C GLU A 559 -27.51 -7.25 18.78
N ALA A 560 -26.17 -7.17 18.91
CA ALA A 560 -25.53 -6.65 20.13
C ALA A 560 -25.91 -5.19 20.39
N LYS A 561 -25.83 -4.33 19.36
CA LYS A 561 -26.21 -2.91 19.42
C LYS A 561 -27.67 -2.69 19.79
N ALA A 562 -28.58 -3.52 19.27
CA ALA A 562 -30.00 -3.44 19.58
C ALA A 562 -30.35 -3.84 21.02
N SER A 563 -29.46 -4.55 21.72
CA SER A 563 -29.73 -5.08 23.06
C SER A 563 -29.43 -4.11 24.22
N VAL A 564 -29.04 -2.86 23.93
CA VAL A 564 -28.73 -1.84 24.94
C VAL A 564 -29.55 -0.56 24.74
N SER A 565 -29.79 0.17 25.83
CA SER A 565 -30.41 1.51 25.74
C SER A 565 -29.46 2.52 25.10
N LYS A 566 -29.97 3.36 24.20
CA LYS A 566 -29.18 4.37 23.44
C LYS A 566 -28.42 5.36 24.33
N ALA A 567 -28.93 5.68 25.51
CA ALA A 567 -28.30 6.62 26.44
C ALA A 567 -27.24 5.96 27.36
N SER A 568 -27.11 4.64 27.33
CA SER A 568 -26.20 3.91 28.23
C SER A 568 -24.73 4.06 27.84
N VAL A 569 -23.82 3.88 28.81
CA VAL A 569 -22.37 3.79 28.55
C VAL A 569 -22.05 2.65 27.56
N TYR A 570 -22.81 1.55 27.59
CA TYR A 570 -22.64 0.42 26.68
C TYR A 570 -22.91 0.80 25.22
N ALA A 571 -23.90 1.66 24.96
CA ALA A 571 -24.16 2.17 23.62
C ALA A 571 -22.99 3.04 23.10
N LYS A 572 -22.40 3.87 23.96
CA LYS A 572 -21.19 4.65 23.61
C LYS A 572 -19.99 3.75 23.29
N ARG A 573 -19.77 2.68 24.05
CA ARG A 573 -18.71 1.69 23.79
C ARG A 573 -18.93 0.95 22.47
N LEU A 574 -20.17 0.52 22.18
CA LEU A 574 -20.51 -0.13 20.92
C LEU A 574 -20.36 0.81 19.72
N ALA A 575 -20.64 2.12 19.87
CA ALA A 575 -20.45 3.09 18.80
C ALA A 575 -19.00 3.14 18.28
N LEU A 576 -18.01 2.88 19.14
CA LEU A 576 -16.59 2.81 18.73
C LEU A 576 -16.34 1.66 17.75
N ILE A 577 -16.86 0.46 18.04
CA ILE A 577 -16.74 -0.69 17.13
C ILE A 577 -17.59 -0.45 15.87
N ASP A 578 -18.76 0.14 16.02
CA ASP A 578 -19.66 0.42 14.89
C ASP A 578 -18.99 1.31 13.83
N LYS A 579 -18.26 2.34 14.27
CA LYS A 579 -17.46 3.22 13.42
C LYS A 579 -16.34 2.45 12.70
N PHE A 580 -15.61 1.59 13.42
CA PHE A 580 -14.58 0.74 12.83
C PHE A 580 -15.15 -0.20 11.74
N LEU A 581 -16.37 -0.72 11.91
CA LEU A 581 -17.02 -1.62 10.95
C LEU A 581 -17.53 -0.93 9.67
N ASN A 582 -17.48 0.40 9.54
CA ASN A 582 -17.90 1.10 8.31
C ASN A 582 -17.13 0.61 7.08
N ALA A 583 -15.84 0.37 7.25
CA ALA A 583 -14.99 -0.17 6.21
C ALA A 583 -15.42 -1.56 5.73
N LEU A 584 -15.83 -2.40 6.67
CA LEU A 584 -16.35 -3.73 6.39
C LEU A 584 -17.69 -3.67 5.65
N ARG A 585 -18.56 -2.69 5.95
CA ARG A 585 -19.80 -2.45 5.20
C ARG A 585 -19.52 -2.06 3.75
N SER A 586 -18.53 -1.19 3.50
CA SER A 586 -18.08 -0.88 2.13
C SER A 586 -17.60 -2.12 1.41
N LYS A 587 -16.86 -3.00 2.09
CA LYS A 587 -16.43 -4.28 1.51
C LYS A 587 -17.61 -5.17 1.13
N ALA A 588 -18.64 -5.26 1.99
CA ALA A 588 -19.85 -6.02 1.69
C ALA A 588 -20.55 -5.52 0.43
N ARG A 589 -20.64 -4.18 0.25
CA ARG A 589 -21.21 -3.56 -0.95
C ARG A 589 -20.39 -3.90 -2.19
N LEU A 590 -19.07 -3.81 -2.11
CA LEU A 590 -18.16 -4.16 -3.20
C LEU A 590 -18.34 -5.62 -3.63
N LEU A 591 -18.34 -6.56 -2.67
CA LEU A 591 -18.50 -7.99 -2.94
C LEU A 591 -19.88 -8.32 -3.53
N ALA A 592 -20.91 -7.52 -3.26
CA ALA A 592 -22.25 -7.72 -3.80
C ALA A 592 -22.40 -7.35 -5.28
N GLN A 593 -21.55 -6.45 -5.77
CA GLN A 593 -21.80 -5.80 -7.07
C GLN A 593 -21.46 -6.67 -8.28
N GLY A 594 -20.57 -7.67 -8.16
CA GLY A 594 -20.16 -8.55 -9.27
C GLY A 594 -19.69 -7.78 -10.51
N ARG A 595 -18.37 -7.62 -10.71
CA ARG A 595 -17.86 -6.78 -11.80
C ARG A 595 -17.19 -7.62 -12.89
N GLY A 596 -17.58 -7.38 -14.14
CA GLY A 596 -16.90 -7.92 -15.31
C GLY A 596 -15.50 -7.32 -15.51
N PRO A 597 -14.76 -7.71 -16.57
CA PRO A 597 -13.42 -7.20 -16.80
C PRO A 597 -13.44 -5.70 -17.11
N VAL A 598 -12.81 -4.90 -16.25
CA VAL A 598 -12.59 -3.47 -16.44
C VAL A 598 -11.10 -3.13 -16.38
N PRO A 599 -10.66 -2.00 -16.98
CA PRO A 599 -9.30 -1.52 -16.82
C PRO A 599 -8.96 -1.20 -15.37
N LYS A 600 -7.67 -0.98 -15.12
CA LYS A 600 -7.19 -0.56 -13.81
C LYS A 600 -6.16 0.54 -13.94
N LEU A 601 -6.23 1.56 -13.09
CA LEU A 601 -5.21 2.58 -12.93
C LEU A 601 -4.71 2.51 -11.49
N ARG A 602 -3.40 2.46 -11.32
CA ARG A 602 -2.78 2.47 -9.99
C ARG A 602 -1.95 3.73 -9.81
N THR A 603 -1.94 4.24 -8.59
CA THR A 603 -0.92 5.20 -8.16
C THR A 603 0.31 4.43 -7.66
N VAL A 604 1.51 4.92 -7.99
CA VAL A 604 2.75 4.14 -7.81
C VAL A 604 3.61 4.72 -6.70
N TRP A 605 3.76 6.04 -6.67
CA TRP A 605 4.51 6.77 -5.66
C TRP A 605 3.85 8.13 -5.41
N GLU A 606 4.15 8.71 -4.26
CA GLU A 606 3.72 10.06 -3.91
C GLU A 606 4.63 11.12 -4.55
N PRO A 607 4.09 12.28 -4.95
CA PRO A 607 4.90 13.45 -5.30
C PRO A 607 5.83 13.81 -4.15
N GLN A 608 7.12 13.96 -4.44
CA GLN A 608 8.12 14.34 -3.42
C GLN A 608 8.08 15.86 -3.13
N GLU A 609 7.56 16.61 -4.09
CA GLU A 609 7.34 18.04 -4.05
C GLU A 609 5.87 18.31 -4.42
N PRO A 610 5.24 19.39 -3.92
CA PRO A 610 3.90 19.77 -4.34
C PRO A 610 3.81 19.92 -5.86
N ILE A 611 2.78 19.33 -6.46
CA ILE A 611 2.46 19.53 -7.87
C ILE A 611 1.87 20.94 -8.02
N LYS A 612 2.41 21.72 -8.95
CA LYS A 612 1.92 23.06 -9.23
C LYS A 612 0.84 22.94 -10.29
N ILE A 613 -0.40 23.32 -9.97
CA ILE A 613 -1.51 23.22 -10.92
C ILE A 613 -1.43 24.39 -11.92
N ASP A 614 -0.64 24.21 -12.99
CA ASP A 614 -0.50 25.21 -14.05
C ASP A 614 -0.87 24.69 -15.45
N GLY A 615 -1.34 23.45 -15.51
CA GLY A 615 -1.89 22.83 -16.70
C GLY A 615 -0.81 22.19 -17.56
N LYS A 616 0.47 22.41 -17.25
CA LYS A 616 1.59 21.72 -17.90
C LYS A 616 1.86 20.44 -17.14
N LEU A 617 2.28 19.41 -17.87
CA LEU A 617 2.56 18.09 -17.31
C LEU A 617 4.07 17.84 -17.34
N ASP A 618 4.86 18.80 -16.85
CA ASP A 618 6.32 18.88 -16.98
C ASP A 618 7.06 18.74 -15.64
N GLU A 619 6.34 18.65 -14.53
CA GLU A 619 6.86 18.33 -13.20
C GLU A 619 7.66 17.02 -13.23
N PRO A 620 8.74 16.91 -12.43
CA PRO A 620 9.48 15.66 -12.27
C PRO A 620 8.59 14.46 -11.93
N TYR A 621 7.49 14.71 -11.19
CA TYR A 621 6.47 13.71 -10.91
C TYR A 621 5.82 13.18 -12.19
N TRP A 622 5.22 14.05 -13.02
CA TRP A 622 4.53 13.65 -14.25
C TRP A 622 5.48 13.06 -15.29
N VAL A 623 6.64 13.67 -15.49
CA VAL A 623 7.65 13.18 -16.45
C VAL A 623 8.04 11.74 -16.13
N LYS A 624 8.34 11.45 -14.87
CA LYS A 624 8.65 10.09 -14.43
C LYS A 624 7.43 9.16 -14.50
N HIS A 625 6.24 9.66 -14.18
CA HIS A 625 5.02 8.84 -14.15
C HIS A 625 4.64 8.29 -15.53
N ARG A 626 4.86 9.07 -16.60
CA ARG A 626 4.63 8.68 -18.00
C ARG A 626 5.34 7.39 -18.41
N GLU A 627 6.47 7.07 -17.79
CA GLU A 627 7.25 5.85 -18.08
C GLU A 627 6.72 4.60 -17.36
N TRP A 628 5.85 4.75 -16.35
CA TRP A 628 5.49 3.66 -15.44
C TRP A 628 4.00 3.32 -15.38
N SER A 629 3.11 4.31 -15.31
CA SER A 629 1.66 4.09 -15.15
C SER A 629 0.90 5.15 -15.94
N VAL A 630 0.52 4.83 -17.18
CA VAL A 630 -0.24 5.74 -18.04
C VAL A 630 -1.46 5.02 -18.63
N GLY A 631 -2.64 5.53 -18.32
CA GLY A 631 -3.89 5.09 -18.92
C GLY A 631 -4.06 5.66 -20.32
N ARG A 632 -4.68 4.90 -21.22
CA ARG A 632 -4.99 5.34 -22.60
C ARG A 632 -6.48 5.19 -22.84
N LEU A 633 -7.12 6.26 -23.27
CA LEU A 633 -8.54 6.25 -23.61
C LEU A 633 -8.78 5.44 -24.89
N ARG A 634 -9.95 4.82 -24.96
CA ARG A 634 -10.44 3.98 -26.07
C ARG A 634 -11.79 4.49 -26.52
N GLU A 635 -12.13 4.28 -27.79
CA GLU A 635 -13.45 4.65 -28.32
C GLU A 635 -14.55 3.99 -27.47
N LEU A 636 -15.54 4.79 -27.10
CA LEU A 636 -16.49 4.49 -26.03
C LEU A 636 -17.35 3.23 -26.26
N GLN A 637 -17.85 3.05 -27.50
CA GLN A 637 -18.84 2.03 -27.82
C GLN A 637 -18.23 0.68 -28.20
N THR A 638 -17.06 0.70 -28.84
CA THR A 638 -16.42 -0.46 -29.44
C THR A 638 -15.10 -0.84 -28.80
N GLY A 639 -14.52 0.03 -27.96
CA GLY A 639 -13.20 -0.16 -27.37
C GLY A 639 -12.05 0.03 -28.36
N GLY A 640 -12.34 0.56 -29.55
CA GLY A 640 -11.37 0.86 -30.60
C GLY A 640 -10.36 1.95 -30.22
N ARG A 641 -9.47 2.30 -31.15
CA ARG A 641 -8.61 3.48 -31.00
C ARG A 641 -9.39 4.72 -31.48
N PRO A 642 -9.48 5.80 -30.68
CA PRO A 642 -9.94 7.08 -31.21
C PRO A 642 -8.94 7.61 -32.25
N ILE A 643 -9.38 8.47 -33.17
CA ILE A 643 -8.54 9.19 -34.13
C ILE A 643 -7.55 10.07 -33.37
N TYR A 644 -8.03 10.77 -32.33
CA TYR A 644 -7.18 11.60 -31.49
C TYR A 644 -7.07 10.98 -30.10
N GLY A 645 -5.89 10.43 -29.81
CA GLY A 645 -5.61 9.73 -28.55
C GLY A 645 -5.71 10.62 -27.32
N SER A 646 -5.93 10.01 -26.16
CA SER A 646 -5.78 10.70 -24.88
C SER A 646 -5.17 9.78 -23.84
N THR A 647 -4.41 10.38 -22.93
CA THR A 647 -3.75 9.66 -21.84
C THR A 647 -4.07 10.27 -20.49
N VAL A 648 -4.18 9.44 -19.47
CA VAL A 648 -4.42 9.84 -18.08
C VAL A 648 -3.34 9.27 -17.16
N MET A 649 -2.90 10.09 -16.22
CA MET A 649 -2.05 9.71 -15.09
C MET A 649 -2.72 10.16 -13.79
N ALA A 650 -2.41 9.49 -12.69
CA ALA A 650 -2.99 9.81 -11.39
C ALA A 650 -1.97 9.75 -10.26
N GLY A 651 -2.16 10.56 -9.22
CA GLY A 651 -1.32 10.60 -8.03
C GLY A 651 -2.11 10.91 -6.77
N TRP A 652 -1.56 10.53 -5.62
CA TRP A 652 -2.05 10.96 -4.31
C TRP A 652 -0.95 11.74 -3.61
N ASP A 653 -1.30 12.79 -2.88
CA ASP A 653 -0.36 13.40 -1.97
C ASP A 653 -0.05 12.50 -0.76
N ARG A 654 0.91 12.96 0.03
CA ARG A 654 1.41 12.25 1.21
C ARG A 654 0.39 12.22 2.36
N SER A 655 -0.50 13.21 2.48
CA SER A 655 -1.56 13.19 3.48
C SER A 655 -2.68 12.22 3.11
N GLY A 656 -2.82 11.88 1.83
CA GLY A 656 -3.93 11.08 1.32
C GLY A 656 -5.23 11.86 1.21
N GLN A 657 -5.17 13.19 1.24
CA GLN A 657 -6.33 14.09 1.20
C GLN A 657 -6.48 14.78 -0.16
N ASN A 658 -5.55 14.58 -1.10
CA ASN A 658 -5.68 15.10 -2.46
C ASN A 658 -5.33 14.04 -3.49
N VAL A 659 -6.21 13.86 -4.47
CA VAL A 659 -5.93 13.11 -5.69
C VAL A 659 -5.64 14.08 -6.83
N TYR A 660 -4.65 13.73 -7.66
CA TYR A 660 -4.22 14.51 -8.81
C TYR A 660 -4.45 13.71 -10.08
N PHE A 661 -4.94 14.38 -11.13
CA PHE A 661 -4.98 13.81 -12.48
C PHE A 661 -4.22 14.70 -13.46
N GLY A 662 -3.38 14.07 -14.28
CA GLY A 662 -2.72 14.69 -15.43
C GLY A 662 -3.23 14.04 -16.71
N ILE A 663 -3.94 14.80 -17.53
CA ILE A 663 -4.64 14.31 -18.73
C ILE A 663 -4.10 15.05 -19.95
N ARG A 664 -3.74 14.30 -20.99
CA ARG A 664 -3.28 14.84 -22.28
C ARG A 664 -4.24 14.40 -23.38
N CYS A 665 -4.72 15.36 -24.15
CA CYS A 665 -5.65 15.18 -25.26
C CYS A 665 -4.94 15.57 -26.55
N GLU A 666 -4.56 14.58 -27.37
CA GLU A 666 -3.96 14.85 -28.68
C GLU A 666 -5.00 15.55 -29.58
N GLU A 667 -4.53 16.44 -30.45
CA GLU A 667 -5.33 17.18 -31.41
C GLU A 667 -4.60 17.32 -32.74
N ARG A 668 -5.34 17.78 -33.76
CA ARG A 668 -4.73 18.13 -35.04
C ARG A 668 -3.99 19.46 -34.89
N PRO A 669 -2.72 19.54 -35.34
CA PRO A 669 -1.99 20.80 -35.44
C PRO A 669 -2.82 21.91 -36.10
N GLY A 670 -2.91 23.07 -35.45
CA GLY A 670 -3.63 24.25 -35.92
C GLY A 670 -5.17 24.17 -35.91
N GLU A 671 -5.79 23.04 -35.53
CA GLU A 671 -7.25 22.93 -35.47
C GLU A 671 -7.79 23.63 -34.21
N LYS A 672 -8.80 24.49 -34.39
CA LYS A 672 -9.41 25.21 -33.26
C LYS A 672 -10.24 24.25 -32.40
N LEU A 673 -10.05 24.34 -31.09
CA LEU A 673 -10.87 23.62 -30.10
C LEU A 673 -12.29 24.20 -30.05
N ASN A 674 -13.28 23.34 -29.81
CA ASN A 674 -14.66 23.78 -29.60
C ASN A 674 -14.87 24.15 -28.12
N VAL A 675 -14.56 25.39 -27.74
CA VAL A 675 -14.73 25.88 -26.36
C VAL A 675 -16.07 26.57 -26.21
N THR A 676 -17.04 25.90 -25.59
CA THR A 676 -18.39 26.43 -25.36
C THR A 676 -18.58 27.07 -23.98
N ALA A 677 -17.67 26.81 -23.03
CA ALA A 677 -17.69 27.38 -21.68
C ALA A 677 -16.30 27.83 -21.24
N THR A 678 -16.23 29.05 -20.69
CA THR A 678 -15.00 29.68 -20.14
C THR A 678 -15.14 30.09 -18.68
N LYS A 679 -16.32 29.89 -18.08
CA LYS A 679 -16.64 30.21 -16.69
C LYS A 679 -17.01 28.93 -15.95
N HIS A 680 -16.63 28.83 -14.68
CA HIS A 680 -17.10 27.74 -13.82
C HIS A 680 -18.63 27.72 -13.75
N ASP A 681 -19.18 26.52 -13.59
CA ASP A 681 -20.61 26.18 -13.49
C ASP A 681 -21.44 26.42 -14.76
N ASP A 682 -20.81 26.79 -15.88
CA ASP A 682 -21.49 26.94 -17.16
C ASP A 682 -21.71 25.59 -17.85
N GLN A 683 -22.95 25.10 -17.79
CA GLN A 683 -23.37 23.83 -18.39
C GLN A 683 -23.27 23.80 -19.92
N ALA A 684 -23.02 24.95 -20.59
CA ALA A 684 -22.69 24.96 -22.01
C ALA A 684 -21.45 24.09 -22.32
N LEU A 685 -20.60 23.81 -21.31
CA LEU A 685 -19.45 22.91 -21.38
C LEU A 685 -19.77 21.57 -22.05
N PHE A 686 -20.96 20.99 -21.77
CA PHE A 686 -21.34 19.68 -22.33
C PHE A 686 -21.65 19.69 -23.84
N TYR A 687 -21.63 20.85 -24.50
CA TYR A 687 -21.77 20.98 -25.96
C TYR A 687 -20.42 21.22 -26.68
N GLY A 688 -19.32 21.29 -25.93
CA GLY A 688 -17.97 21.57 -26.45
C GLY A 688 -17.01 20.38 -26.32
N ASP A 689 -15.73 20.63 -26.56
CA ASP A 689 -14.67 19.71 -26.16
C ASP A 689 -14.60 19.67 -24.62
N ALA A 690 -14.51 18.48 -24.04
CA ALA A 690 -14.50 18.32 -22.60
C ALA A 690 -13.77 17.06 -22.14
N ILE A 691 -13.21 17.13 -20.94
CA ILE A 691 -12.80 15.98 -20.13
C ILE A 691 -13.80 15.81 -18.99
N GLU A 692 -14.25 14.60 -18.75
CA GLU A 692 -15.08 14.28 -17.59
C GLU A 692 -14.39 13.23 -16.72
N ILE A 693 -14.28 13.51 -15.43
CA ILE A 693 -13.74 12.61 -14.41
C ILE A 693 -14.92 12.12 -13.58
N GLU A 694 -15.13 10.80 -13.57
CA GLU A 694 -16.21 10.13 -12.82
C GLU A 694 -15.59 9.36 -11.66
N LEU A 695 -16.00 9.62 -10.41
CA LEU A 695 -15.37 9.06 -9.21
C LEU A 695 -16.40 8.35 -8.30
N ASP A 696 -16.45 7.02 -8.37
CA ASP A 696 -17.19 6.12 -7.47
C ASP A 696 -16.28 5.71 -6.30
N THR A 697 -16.66 6.08 -5.08
CA THR A 697 -15.84 5.88 -3.89
C THR A 697 -16.41 4.76 -3.02
N ASP A 698 -15.63 4.33 -2.03
CA ASP A 698 -16.09 3.35 -1.05
C ASP A 698 -17.25 3.85 -0.16
N LYS A 699 -17.52 5.16 -0.18
CA LYS A 699 -18.54 5.85 0.62
C LYS A 699 -19.70 6.40 -0.21
N HIS A 700 -19.47 6.73 -1.47
CA HIS A 700 -20.40 7.48 -2.31
C HIS A 700 -20.48 6.90 -3.72
N SER A 701 -21.67 6.93 -4.34
CA SER A 701 -21.93 6.17 -5.56
C SER A 701 -21.20 6.68 -6.80
N TYR A 702 -21.21 7.98 -7.09
CA TYR A 702 -20.13 8.67 -7.83
C TYR A 702 -20.35 10.17 -7.98
N TYR A 703 -19.25 10.90 -8.13
CA TYR A 703 -19.20 12.31 -8.53
C TYR A 703 -18.81 12.43 -10.02
N GLN A 704 -19.18 13.56 -10.64
CA GLN A 704 -18.73 13.93 -11.98
C GLN A 704 -18.10 15.32 -11.94
N ILE A 705 -16.91 15.46 -12.53
CA ILE A 705 -16.20 16.73 -12.68
C ILE A 705 -15.84 16.88 -14.15
N ALA A 706 -16.45 17.85 -14.83
CA ALA A 706 -16.22 18.14 -16.24
C ALA A 706 -15.35 19.38 -16.41
N VAL A 707 -14.35 19.32 -17.29
CA VAL A 707 -13.35 20.37 -17.52
C VAL A 707 -13.30 20.73 -19.01
N SER A 708 -13.45 22.01 -19.33
CA SER A 708 -13.30 22.52 -20.70
C SER A 708 -11.82 22.83 -21.02
N PRO A 709 -11.43 22.95 -22.31
CA PRO A 709 -10.08 23.38 -22.67
C PRO A 709 -9.70 24.77 -22.13
N ALA A 710 -10.68 25.62 -21.80
CA ALA A 710 -10.45 26.93 -21.19
C ALA A 710 -10.30 26.88 -19.66
N GLY A 711 -10.35 25.69 -19.04
CA GLY A 711 -10.22 25.52 -17.59
C GLY A 711 -11.52 25.77 -16.81
N ALA A 712 -12.65 25.92 -17.50
CA ALA A 712 -13.96 25.96 -16.83
C ALA A 712 -14.28 24.58 -16.24
N ILE A 713 -14.87 24.55 -15.04
CA ILE A 713 -15.34 23.33 -14.38
C ILE A 713 -16.86 23.36 -14.28
N VAL A 714 -17.49 22.21 -14.51
CA VAL A 714 -18.84 21.90 -14.00
C VAL A 714 -18.72 20.63 -13.18
N ASP A 715 -19.08 20.71 -11.91
CA ASP A 715 -19.11 19.57 -11.00
C ASP A 715 -20.55 19.26 -10.54
N LEU A 716 -20.80 17.99 -10.27
CA LEU A 716 -22.08 17.55 -9.74
C LEU A 716 -21.98 16.19 -9.05
N ASP A 717 -22.86 15.99 -8.08
CA ASP A 717 -23.16 14.67 -7.54
C ASP A 717 -24.12 13.93 -8.49
N ARG A 718 -23.78 12.67 -8.79
CA ARG A 718 -24.57 11.79 -9.64
C ARG A 718 -25.35 10.71 -8.88
N SER A 719 -25.31 10.74 -7.55
CA SER A 719 -25.89 9.70 -6.70
C SER A 719 -27.38 9.47 -6.88
N THR A 720 -28.13 10.54 -7.15
CA THR A 720 -29.59 10.49 -7.34
C THR A 720 -30.08 11.21 -8.60
N GLY A 721 -29.18 11.49 -9.55
CA GLY A 721 -29.52 12.24 -10.77
C GLY A 721 -28.40 13.17 -11.20
N ARG A 722 -28.73 14.42 -11.58
CA ARG A 722 -27.75 15.48 -11.82
C ARG A 722 -27.94 16.57 -10.77
N GLN A 723 -27.06 16.62 -9.77
CA GLN A 723 -27.11 17.59 -8.67
C GLN A 723 -25.96 18.60 -8.75
N PHE A 724 -26.26 19.80 -9.26
CA PHE A 724 -25.28 20.86 -9.53
C PHE A 724 -24.94 21.73 -8.31
N ASP A 725 -25.52 21.46 -7.15
CA ASP A 725 -25.26 22.16 -5.88
C ASP A 725 -24.07 21.58 -5.11
N TRP A 726 -23.57 20.40 -5.52
CA TRP A 726 -22.32 19.85 -5.00
C TRP A 726 -21.10 20.54 -5.63
N GLN A 727 -20.07 20.78 -4.83
CA GLN A 727 -18.85 21.46 -5.24
C GLN A 727 -17.62 20.59 -4.95
N SER A 728 -16.83 20.29 -5.98
CA SER A 728 -15.64 19.44 -5.88
C SER A 728 -14.49 20.09 -5.09
N GLN A 729 -14.49 21.42 -4.99
CA GLN A 729 -13.36 22.21 -4.49
C GLN A 729 -12.05 21.95 -5.26
N ALA A 730 -12.15 21.50 -6.51
CA ALA A 730 -11.00 21.16 -7.32
C ALA A 730 -10.24 22.41 -7.78
N GLU A 731 -8.91 22.32 -7.77
CA GLU A 731 -8.02 23.29 -8.41
C GLU A 731 -7.65 22.73 -9.79
N VAL A 732 -7.94 23.47 -10.86
CA VAL A 732 -7.68 23.03 -12.24
C VAL A 732 -6.89 24.07 -13.02
N ALA A 733 -6.03 23.59 -13.91
CA ALA A 733 -5.44 24.40 -14.95
C ALA A 733 -5.35 23.60 -16.26
N THR A 734 -5.42 24.31 -17.38
CA THR A 734 -5.29 23.73 -18.72
C THR A 734 -4.20 24.42 -19.51
N HIS A 735 -3.60 23.69 -20.44
CA HIS A 735 -2.63 24.25 -21.37
C HIS A 735 -2.95 23.79 -22.79
N ILE A 736 -3.04 24.74 -23.71
CA ILE A 736 -3.31 24.48 -25.13
C ILE A 736 -1.99 24.67 -25.89
N ALA A 737 -1.56 23.62 -26.58
CA ALA A 737 -0.46 23.63 -27.54
C ALA A 737 -1.00 23.42 -28.96
N ASP A 738 -0.10 23.38 -29.95
CA ASP A 738 -0.50 23.21 -31.35
C ASP A 738 -1.13 21.84 -31.64
N ASP A 739 -0.54 20.77 -31.11
CA ASP A 739 -0.92 19.37 -31.39
C ASP A 739 -1.67 18.70 -30.23
N HIS A 740 -1.96 19.41 -29.15
CA HIS A 740 -2.65 18.86 -27.98
C HIS A 740 -3.15 19.94 -27.03
N TRP A 741 -3.99 19.54 -26.07
CA TRP A 741 -4.21 20.28 -24.83
C TRP A 741 -4.14 19.34 -23.62
N THR A 742 -3.91 19.91 -22.45
CA THR A 742 -3.76 19.18 -21.18
C THR A 742 -4.71 19.71 -20.10
N VAL A 743 -5.09 18.82 -19.18
CA VAL A 743 -5.74 19.14 -17.91
C VAL A 743 -4.83 18.66 -16.80
N GLU A 744 -4.56 19.55 -15.86
CA GLU A 744 -3.95 19.22 -14.58
C GLU A 744 -4.92 19.64 -13.47
N ILE A 745 -5.28 18.69 -12.61
CA ILE A 745 -6.32 18.91 -11.59
C ILE A 745 -5.94 18.29 -10.26
N ARG A 746 -6.14 19.03 -9.17
CA ARG A 746 -6.13 18.55 -7.79
C ARG A 746 -7.56 18.50 -7.27
N ILE A 747 -7.99 17.36 -6.76
CA ILE A 747 -9.31 17.15 -6.17
C ILE A 747 -9.15 16.83 -4.67
N PRO A 748 -9.64 17.68 -3.77
CA PRO A 748 -9.68 17.41 -2.33
C PRO A 748 -10.59 16.22 -1.99
N VAL A 749 -10.15 15.41 -1.03
CA VAL A 749 -10.83 14.20 -0.55
C VAL A 749 -10.94 14.24 0.96
N THR A 750 -12.11 13.92 1.49
CA THR A 750 -12.40 13.87 2.92
C THR A 750 -13.05 12.55 3.32
N GLU A 751 -12.76 12.10 4.54
CA GLU A 751 -13.51 11.01 5.16
C GLU A 751 -14.69 11.53 5.99
N ASP A 752 -14.78 12.85 6.20
CA ASP A 752 -15.87 13.50 6.93
C ASP A 752 -17.12 13.60 6.04
N GLU A 753 -18.25 13.15 6.57
CA GLU A 753 -19.56 13.15 5.91
C GLU A 753 -20.45 14.32 6.36
N ASN A 754 -19.97 15.17 7.27
CA ASN A 754 -20.74 16.27 7.84
C ASN A 754 -21.01 17.42 6.85
N ASP A 755 -20.19 17.55 5.81
CA ASP A 755 -20.38 18.52 4.72
C ASP A 755 -20.56 17.79 3.38
N PRO A 756 -21.75 17.20 3.12
CA PRO A 756 -21.99 16.35 1.96
C PRO A 756 -22.04 17.12 0.63
N LEU A 757 -22.09 18.45 0.67
CA LEU A 757 -22.16 19.31 -0.53
C LEU A 757 -20.78 19.74 -1.02
N ASN A 758 -19.70 19.43 -0.29
CA ASN A 758 -18.35 19.84 -0.67
C ASN A 758 -17.37 18.67 -0.63
N GLN A 759 -16.41 18.68 -1.56
CA GLN A 759 -15.33 17.70 -1.67
C GLN A 759 -15.79 16.28 -2.02
N VAL A 760 -14.84 15.45 -2.46
CA VAL A 760 -15.09 14.03 -2.69
C VAL A 760 -15.02 13.29 -1.36
N ILE A 761 -16.12 12.64 -0.97
CA ILE A 761 -16.15 11.82 0.24
C ILE A 761 -15.64 10.42 -0.07
N GLY A 762 -14.59 9.98 0.63
CA GLY A 762 -14.04 8.65 0.51
C GLY A 762 -12.70 8.49 1.21
N ARG A 763 -12.28 7.23 1.42
CA ARG A 763 -10.93 6.95 1.92
C ARG A 763 -9.95 6.81 0.76
N LYS A 764 -8.65 7.05 0.99
CA LYS A 764 -7.63 6.72 -0.02
C LYS A 764 -7.73 5.24 -0.44
N PRO A 765 -7.91 4.92 -1.74
CA PRO A 765 -8.23 3.57 -2.18
C PRO A 765 -7.04 2.62 -2.06
N SER A 766 -7.33 1.36 -1.76
CA SER A 766 -6.35 0.28 -1.62
C SER A 766 -6.66 -0.88 -2.56
N GLN A 767 -5.78 -1.89 -2.65
CA GLN A 767 -6.07 -3.11 -3.39
C GLN A 767 -7.33 -3.84 -2.88
N SER A 768 -7.58 -3.76 -1.56
CA SER A 768 -8.67 -4.46 -0.88
C SER A 768 -10.00 -3.70 -0.98
N LEU A 769 -9.91 -2.37 -0.98
CA LEU A 769 -11.03 -1.43 -1.13
C LEU A 769 -10.66 -0.39 -2.19
N PRO A 770 -10.74 -0.78 -3.48
CA PRO A 770 -10.50 0.15 -4.58
C PRO A 770 -11.65 1.15 -4.68
N TRP A 771 -11.37 2.30 -5.29
CA TRP A 771 -12.40 3.12 -5.89
C TRP A 771 -12.67 2.61 -7.31
N HIS A 772 -13.76 3.06 -7.90
CA HIS A 772 -13.98 2.92 -9.33
C HIS A 772 -14.04 4.30 -9.97
N PHE A 773 -13.48 4.43 -11.17
CA PHE A 773 -13.46 5.72 -11.84
C PHE A 773 -13.50 5.59 -13.36
N ASN A 774 -13.79 6.70 -14.02
CA ASN A 774 -13.54 6.85 -15.44
C ASN A 774 -12.96 8.22 -15.75
N VAL A 775 -12.23 8.29 -16.85
CA VAL A 775 -11.86 9.55 -17.48
C VAL A 775 -12.32 9.48 -18.91
N CYS A 776 -13.20 10.39 -19.27
CA CYS A 776 -13.91 10.44 -20.52
C CYS A 776 -13.52 11.70 -21.28
N ARG A 777 -13.45 11.61 -22.61
CA ARG A 777 -13.20 12.73 -23.51
C ARG A 777 -14.33 12.83 -24.52
N GLN A 778 -14.86 14.02 -24.63
CA GLN A 778 -15.75 14.47 -25.70
C GLN A 778 -14.96 15.39 -26.63
N ARG A 779 -14.97 15.07 -27.94
CA ARG A 779 -14.42 15.92 -29.00
C ARG A 779 -15.50 16.19 -30.04
N ILE A 780 -15.83 17.46 -30.28
CA ILE A 780 -16.95 17.86 -31.16
C ILE A 780 -16.44 18.71 -32.32
N ARG A 781 -16.80 18.31 -33.54
CA ARG A 781 -16.56 19.06 -34.79
C ARG A 781 -17.85 19.12 -35.60
N GLU A 782 -17.87 19.97 -36.63
CA GLU A 782 -19.06 20.29 -37.43
C GLU A 782 -19.84 19.06 -37.94
N HIS A 783 -19.13 18.01 -38.39
CA HIS A 783 -19.75 16.84 -39.02
C HIS A 783 -19.70 15.55 -38.19
N ALA A 784 -19.11 15.57 -36.98
CA ALA A 784 -19.08 14.41 -36.08
C ALA A 784 -18.58 14.74 -34.67
N SER A 785 -18.87 13.82 -33.74
CA SER A 785 -18.26 13.78 -32.41
C SER A 785 -17.47 12.48 -32.22
N GLU A 786 -16.39 12.55 -31.47
CA GLU A 786 -15.61 11.40 -31.01
C GLU A 786 -15.66 11.32 -29.49
N TYR A 787 -16.13 10.19 -28.98
CA TYR A 787 -16.22 9.90 -27.56
C TYR A 787 -15.21 8.80 -27.22
N SER A 788 -14.40 9.04 -26.20
CA SER A 788 -13.46 8.03 -25.71
C SER A 788 -13.41 8.03 -24.19
N ALA A 789 -13.09 6.88 -23.61
CA ALA A 789 -13.02 6.72 -22.16
C ALA A 789 -11.87 5.79 -21.77
N PHE A 790 -11.33 5.98 -20.56
CA PHE A 790 -10.29 5.10 -20.03
C PHE A 790 -10.85 3.70 -19.84
N ALA A 791 -12.09 3.63 -19.35
CA ALA A 791 -12.92 2.44 -19.35
C ALA A 791 -14.13 2.62 -20.29
N PRO A 792 -14.07 2.10 -21.52
CA PRO A 792 -15.21 2.11 -22.44
C PRO A 792 -16.44 1.46 -21.84
N THR A 793 -17.58 2.11 -22.01
CA THR A 793 -18.85 1.67 -21.45
C THR A 793 -19.56 0.66 -22.34
N GLY A 794 -19.24 0.63 -23.63
CA GLY A 794 -19.98 -0.18 -24.60
C GLY A 794 -21.38 0.37 -24.87
N THR A 795 -21.60 1.67 -24.59
CA THR A 795 -22.86 2.38 -24.84
C THR A 795 -22.56 3.74 -25.46
N ALA A 796 -23.59 4.47 -25.88
CA ALA A 796 -23.43 5.82 -26.43
C ALA A 796 -23.07 6.90 -25.38
N GLY A 797 -23.02 6.57 -24.09
CA GLY A 797 -22.76 7.54 -23.00
C GLY A 797 -21.73 7.06 -21.97
N PHE A 798 -21.23 8.00 -21.18
CA PHE A 798 -20.15 7.77 -20.20
C PHE A 798 -20.63 7.11 -18.89
N HIS A 799 -21.86 7.40 -18.48
CA HIS A 799 -22.32 7.13 -17.12
C HIS A 799 -22.81 5.69 -16.91
N VAL A 800 -21.89 4.72 -16.94
CA VAL A 800 -22.15 3.31 -16.61
C VAL A 800 -21.22 2.87 -15.47
N PRO A 801 -21.59 3.09 -14.19
CA PRO A 801 -20.70 2.87 -13.03
C PRO A 801 -20.09 1.46 -12.96
N MET A 802 -20.83 0.43 -13.38
CA MET A 802 -20.33 -0.95 -13.43
C MET A 802 -19.20 -1.18 -14.47
N LYS A 803 -18.97 -0.23 -15.36
CA LYS A 803 -17.88 -0.24 -16.33
C LYS A 803 -16.68 0.60 -15.91
N PHE A 804 -16.79 1.37 -14.83
CA PHE A 804 -15.68 2.16 -14.30
C PHE A 804 -14.48 1.28 -13.95
N ALA A 805 -13.28 1.78 -14.23
CA ALA A 805 -12.01 1.11 -13.98
C ALA A 805 -11.71 1.03 -12.47
N HIS A 806 -10.96 0.02 -12.05
CA HIS A 806 -10.42 -0.02 -10.69
C HIS A 806 -9.36 1.05 -10.50
N PHE A 807 -9.50 1.85 -9.43
CA PHE A 807 -8.54 2.85 -8.99
C PHE A 807 -8.02 2.51 -7.59
N TYR A 808 -6.70 2.39 -7.43
CA TYR A 808 -6.11 1.96 -6.17
C TYR A 808 -4.65 2.43 -5.98
N ASP A 809 -4.21 2.48 -4.73
CA ASP A 809 -2.80 2.67 -4.37
C ASP A 809 -2.09 1.34 -4.11
N GLY A 810 -0.82 1.24 -4.53
CA GLY A 810 0.08 0.13 -4.20
C GLY A 810 0.64 -0.67 -5.39
N ARG A 811 0.98 -1.93 -5.11
CA ARG A 811 1.63 -2.83 -6.09
C ARG A 811 0.64 -3.30 -7.15
N SER A 812 1.12 -3.73 -8.31
CA SER A 812 0.24 -4.33 -9.34
C SER A 812 -0.60 -5.45 -8.74
N HIS A 813 -1.92 -5.39 -8.96
CA HIS A 813 -2.89 -6.34 -8.44
C HIS A 813 -3.81 -6.82 -9.57
N ALA A 814 -4.26 -8.08 -9.51
CA ALA A 814 -5.26 -8.65 -10.39
C ALA A 814 -6.55 -8.80 -9.58
N PHE A 815 -7.58 -8.06 -9.97
CA PHE A 815 -8.90 -8.12 -9.35
C PHE A 815 -9.66 -9.32 -9.89
N ASP A 816 -10.50 -9.91 -9.04
CA ASP A 816 -11.41 -10.97 -9.45
C ASP A 816 -12.41 -10.42 -10.48
N VAL A 817 -12.74 -11.26 -11.45
CA VAL A 817 -13.69 -10.95 -12.52
C VAL A 817 -14.88 -11.87 -12.37
N ASP A 818 -16.06 -11.29 -12.31
CA ASP A 818 -17.31 -12.05 -12.41
C ASP A 818 -17.51 -12.49 -13.86
N GLU A 819 -17.24 -13.76 -14.13
CA GLU A 819 -17.35 -14.35 -15.47
C GLU A 819 -18.80 -14.43 -15.98
N THR A 820 -19.80 -14.26 -15.11
CA THR A 820 -21.20 -14.23 -15.51
C THR A 820 -21.61 -12.89 -16.13
N VAL A 821 -20.83 -11.83 -15.90
CA VAL A 821 -21.05 -10.52 -16.49
C VAL A 821 -20.57 -10.51 -17.93
N THR A 822 -21.51 -10.35 -18.88
CA THR A 822 -21.22 -10.17 -20.31
C THR A 822 -21.82 -8.89 -20.86
N ASP A 823 -21.13 -8.28 -21.82
CA ASP A 823 -21.57 -7.11 -22.56
C ASP A 823 -21.04 -7.14 -24.00
N TRP A 824 -21.42 -6.13 -24.79
CA TRP A 824 -21.02 -6.03 -26.19
C TRP A 824 -19.50 -5.98 -26.38
N LEU A 825 -18.76 -5.29 -25.49
CA LEU A 825 -17.30 -5.16 -25.59
C LEU A 825 -16.60 -6.49 -25.30
N ILE A 826 -17.09 -7.23 -24.30
CA ILE A 826 -16.55 -8.54 -23.92
C ILE A 826 -16.71 -9.52 -25.08
N GLU A 827 -17.92 -9.61 -25.63
CA GLU A 827 -18.23 -10.50 -26.76
C GLU A 827 -17.50 -10.06 -28.05
N SER A 828 -17.41 -8.76 -28.32
CA SER A 828 -16.65 -8.22 -29.46
C SER A 828 -15.17 -8.52 -29.36
N SER A 829 -14.58 -8.43 -28.17
CA SER A 829 -13.19 -8.84 -27.94
C SER A 829 -12.99 -10.34 -28.19
N ALA A 830 -13.93 -11.19 -27.76
CA ALA A 830 -13.90 -12.62 -28.05
C ALA A 830 -13.99 -12.92 -29.56
N ALA A 831 -14.89 -12.25 -30.28
CA ALA A 831 -15.00 -12.35 -31.74
C ALA A 831 -13.70 -11.89 -32.45
N GLY A 832 -13.08 -10.81 -31.99
CA GLY A 832 -11.79 -10.33 -32.49
C GLY A 832 -10.65 -11.34 -32.28
N LYS A 833 -10.64 -12.06 -31.14
CA LYS A 833 -9.66 -13.14 -30.89
C LYS A 833 -9.83 -14.28 -31.90
N LEU A 834 -11.05 -14.68 -32.22
CA LEU A 834 -11.34 -15.69 -33.24
C LEU A 834 -10.80 -15.25 -34.61
N MET A 835 -11.05 -13.99 -35.01
CA MET A 835 -10.56 -13.43 -36.27
C MET A 835 -9.02 -13.41 -36.32
N SER A 836 -8.36 -12.97 -35.26
CA SER A 836 -6.88 -12.96 -35.18
C SER A 836 -6.26 -14.36 -35.22
N SER A 837 -7.01 -15.37 -34.75
CA SER A 837 -6.66 -16.79 -34.79
C SER A 837 -7.00 -17.45 -36.13
N ARG A 838 -7.41 -16.66 -37.14
CA ARG A 838 -7.80 -17.11 -38.49
C ARG A 838 -9.03 -18.03 -38.53
N LYS A 839 -9.84 -18.05 -37.47
CA LYS A 839 -11.12 -18.78 -37.41
C LYS A 839 -12.24 -17.94 -37.99
N PHE A 840 -12.14 -17.62 -39.29
CA PHE A 840 -12.99 -16.59 -39.91
C PHE A 840 -14.48 -16.94 -39.90
N GLY A 841 -14.85 -18.22 -40.04
CA GLY A 841 -16.26 -18.64 -39.97
C GLY A 841 -16.87 -18.44 -38.58
N GLU A 842 -16.17 -18.87 -37.52
CA GLU A 842 -16.61 -18.66 -36.13
C GLU A 842 -16.68 -17.15 -35.80
N ALA A 843 -15.67 -16.38 -36.22
CA ALA A 843 -15.63 -14.93 -36.01
C ALA A 843 -16.75 -14.20 -36.75
N LEU A 844 -17.03 -14.58 -38.01
CA LEU A 844 -18.14 -14.03 -38.80
C LEU A 844 -19.48 -14.24 -38.08
N ALA A 845 -19.76 -15.47 -37.66
CA ALA A 845 -20.98 -15.79 -36.94
C ALA A 845 -21.12 -14.98 -35.64
N ALA A 846 -20.02 -14.85 -34.87
CA ALA A 846 -20.01 -14.06 -33.65
C ALA A 846 -20.27 -12.56 -33.90
N PHE A 847 -19.68 -11.98 -34.95
CA PHE A 847 -19.92 -10.58 -35.32
C PHE A 847 -21.36 -10.34 -35.84
N VAL A 848 -21.95 -11.28 -36.59
CA VAL A 848 -23.36 -11.19 -36.98
C VAL A 848 -24.28 -11.30 -35.76
N ALA A 849 -23.95 -12.15 -34.79
CA ALA A 849 -24.70 -12.21 -33.52
C ALA A 849 -24.62 -10.88 -32.76
N LEU A 850 -23.43 -10.27 -32.69
CA LEU A 850 -23.22 -8.96 -32.07
C LEU A 850 -24.02 -7.83 -32.72
N SER A 851 -24.20 -7.85 -34.05
CA SER A 851 -25.04 -6.85 -34.74
C SER A 851 -26.53 -7.02 -34.45
N ASN A 852 -26.96 -8.21 -34.06
CA ASN A 852 -28.36 -8.52 -33.75
C ASN A 852 -28.69 -8.44 -32.26
N ARG A 853 -27.74 -8.00 -31.42
CA ARG A 853 -27.96 -7.83 -29.99
C ARG A 853 -29.02 -6.76 -29.72
N GLU A 854 -29.96 -7.04 -28.82
CA GLU A 854 -31.17 -6.23 -28.56
C GLU A 854 -30.90 -4.73 -28.33
N LYS A 855 -29.76 -4.39 -27.69
CA LYS A 855 -29.38 -3.02 -27.34
C LYS A 855 -28.17 -2.49 -28.12
N ALA A 856 -27.79 -3.13 -29.22
CA ALA A 856 -26.69 -2.63 -30.05
C ALA A 856 -27.06 -1.29 -30.70
N THR A 857 -26.20 -0.29 -30.55
CA THR A 857 -26.35 0.99 -31.26
C THR A 857 -26.07 0.83 -32.75
N ASP A 858 -26.52 1.78 -33.58
CA ASP A 858 -26.23 1.71 -35.02
C ASP A 858 -24.73 1.76 -35.32
N TYR A 859 -23.93 2.40 -34.47
CA TYR A 859 -22.48 2.37 -34.55
C TYR A 859 -21.91 0.97 -34.25
N GLN A 860 -22.38 0.32 -33.18
CA GLN A 860 -21.99 -1.05 -32.83
C GLN A 860 -22.41 -2.06 -33.90
N LYS A 861 -23.63 -1.96 -34.41
CA LYS A 861 -24.13 -2.79 -35.52
C LYS A 861 -23.27 -2.63 -36.76
N SER A 862 -22.98 -1.37 -37.13
CA SER A 862 -22.15 -1.06 -38.29
C SER A 862 -20.73 -1.60 -38.14
N HIS A 863 -20.14 -1.45 -36.95
CA HIS A 863 -18.82 -2.01 -36.65
C HIS A 863 -18.82 -3.54 -36.77
N ALA A 864 -19.77 -4.21 -36.10
CA ALA A 864 -19.85 -5.67 -36.10
C ALA A 864 -20.07 -6.23 -37.51
N LEU A 865 -21.00 -5.68 -38.29
CA LEU A 865 -21.24 -6.09 -39.68
C LEU A 865 -20.03 -5.79 -40.59
N SER A 866 -19.31 -4.69 -40.38
CA SER A 866 -18.07 -4.41 -41.10
C SER A 866 -16.97 -5.44 -40.82
N GLN A 867 -16.82 -5.86 -39.55
CA GLN A 867 -15.90 -6.93 -39.17
C GLN A 867 -16.36 -8.29 -39.72
N ALA A 868 -17.67 -8.58 -39.72
CA ALA A 868 -18.22 -9.80 -40.33
C ALA A 868 -17.94 -9.85 -41.84
N ALA A 869 -18.13 -8.72 -42.55
CA ALA A 869 -17.76 -8.59 -43.96
C ALA A 869 -16.25 -8.77 -44.17
N ALA A 870 -15.41 -8.28 -43.26
CA ALA A 870 -13.97 -8.51 -43.30
C ALA A 870 -13.60 -10.00 -43.14
N CYS A 871 -14.26 -10.72 -42.22
CA CYS A 871 -14.12 -12.17 -42.07
C CYS A 871 -14.53 -12.91 -43.35
N ALA A 872 -15.66 -12.54 -43.96
CA ALA A 872 -16.12 -13.11 -45.22
C ALA A 872 -15.10 -12.90 -46.36
N ARG A 873 -14.56 -11.68 -46.50
CA ARG A 873 -13.47 -11.38 -47.44
C ARG A 873 -12.23 -12.23 -47.21
N LEU A 874 -11.81 -12.39 -45.95
CA LEU A 874 -10.64 -13.20 -45.59
C LEU A 874 -10.87 -14.70 -45.85
N ALA A 875 -12.12 -15.16 -45.75
CA ALA A 875 -12.56 -16.49 -46.16
C ALA A 875 -12.79 -16.63 -47.68
N LYS A 876 -12.65 -15.56 -48.46
CA LYS A 876 -12.93 -15.46 -49.91
C LYS A 876 -14.40 -15.67 -50.30
N ASP A 877 -15.33 -15.43 -49.38
CA ASP A 877 -16.77 -15.39 -49.64
C ASP A 877 -17.22 -13.95 -49.93
N PHE A 878 -17.06 -13.54 -51.19
CA PHE A 878 -17.31 -12.16 -51.61
C PHE A 878 -18.80 -11.82 -51.70
N GLU A 879 -19.66 -12.79 -52.04
CA GLU A 879 -21.11 -12.59 -52.07
C GLU A 879 -21.63 -12.30 -50.66
N LYS A 880 -21.21 -13.11 -49.67
CA LYS A 880 -21.59 -12.86 -48.28
C LYS A 880 -21.03 -11.54 -47.77
N ALA A 881 -19.79 -11.19 -48.13
CA ALA A 881 -19.21 -9.90 -47.77
C ALA A 881 -20.02 -8.72 -48.34
N ALA A 882 -20.54 -8.83 -49.57
CA ALA A 882 -21.37 -7.80 -50.21
C ALA A 882 -22.75 -7.71 -49.57
N GLU A 883 -23.37 -8.85 -49.23
CA GLU A 883 -24.64 -8.93 -48.50
C GLU A 883 -24.54 -8.22 -47.14
N LEU A 884 -23.51 -8.57 -46.35
CA LEU A 884 -23.28 -7.99 -45.03
C LEU A 884 -23.00 -6.48 -45.11
N ALA A 885 -22.24 -6.02 -46.11
CA ALA A 885 -21.96 -4.60 -46.27
C ALA A 885 -23.21 -3.75 -46.55
N LYS A 886 -24.23 -4.32 -47.21
CA LYS A 886 -25.52 -3.64 -47.46
C LYS A 886 -26.40 -3.54 -46.22
N GLN A 887 -26.18 -4.39 -45.22
CA GLN A 887 -26.93 -4.39 -43.96
C GLN A 887 -26.38 -3.38 -42.94
N ILE A 888 -25.23 -2.75 -43.23
CA ILE A 888 -24.59 -1.77 -42.34
C ILE A 888 -25.46 -0.49 -42.27
N PRO A 889 -25.95 -0.10 -41.07
CA PRO A 889 -26.83 1.07 -40.93
C PRO A 889 -26.17 2.41 -41.23
N LEU A 890 -24.91 2.61 -40.83
CA LEU A 890 -24.21 3.87 -41.05
C LEU A 890 -23.59 3.92 -42.46
N GLU A 891 -24.08 4.85 -43.28
CA GLU A 891 -23.75 4.95 -44.71
C GLU A 891 -22.24 5.02 -44.96
N ALA A 892 -21.50 5.86 -44.22
CA ALA A 892 -20.04 5.98 -44.35
C ALA A 892 -19.30 4.64 -44.13
N ILE A 893 -19.73 3.85 -43.13
CA ILE A 893 -19.15 2.54 -42.83
C ILE A 893 -19.57 1.50 -43.89
N SER A 894 -20.81 1.59 -44.39
CA SER A 894 -21.30 0.72 -45.48
C SER A 894 -20.49 0.96 -46.75
N LYS A 895 -20.39 2.21 -47.22
CA LYS A 895 -19.61 2.60 -48.40
C LYS A 895 -18.15 2.15 -48.27
N THR A 896 -17.52 2.38 -47.12
CA THR A 896 -16.16 1.92 -46.85
C THR A 896 -16.02 0.41 -46.95
N SER A 897 -16.96 -0.34 -46.36
CA SER A 897 -16.97 -1.81 -46.44
C SER A 897 -17.19 -2.32 -47.87
N GLN A 898 -18.03 -1.65 -48.66
CA GLN A 898 -18.25 -1.97 -50.07
C GLN A 898 -17.00 -1.69 -50.91
N MET A 899 -16.30 -0.57 -50.70
CA MET A 899 -15.01 -0.30 -51.33
C MET A 899 -14.01 -1.42 -51.01
N GLN A 900 -13.89 -1.81 -49.74
CA GLN A 900 -12.99 -2.89 -49.32
C GLN A 900 -13.32 -4.25 -49.95
N ASN A 901 -14.61 -4.56 -50.15
CA ASN A 901 -15.05 -5.77 -50.86
C ASN A 901 -14.57 -5.75 -52.32
N LEU A 902 -14.84 -4.68 -53.05
CA LEU A 902 -14.42 -4.54 -54.45
C LEU A 902 -12.89 -4.58 -54.60
N LEU A 903 -12.15 -3.96 -53.68
CA LEU A 903 -10.68 -4.03 -53.66
C LEU A 903 -10.18 -5.48 -53.47
N ALA A 904 -10.84 -6.28 -52.62
CA ALA A 904 -10.46 -7.67 -52.40
C ALA A 904 -10.69 -8.54 -53.65
N GLU A 905 -11.70 -8.21 -54.45
CA GLU A 905 -11.99 -8.81 -55.76
C GLU A 905 -11.14 -8.22 -56.90
N ARG A 906 -10.26 -7.25 -56.62
CA ARG A 906 -9.46 -6.50 -57.62
C ARG A 906 -10.29 -5.69 -58.62
N LYS A 907 -11.51 -5.28 -58.25
CA LYS A 907 -12.41 -4.45 -59.06
C LYS A 907 -12.16 -2.95 -58.81
N TRP A 908 -10.97 -2.47 -59.17
CA TRP A 908 -10.53 -1.09 -58.90
C TRP A 908 -11.39 -0.04 -59.61
N ASP A 909 -11.71 -0.27 -60.89
CA ASP A 909 -12.50 0.65 -61.70
C ASP A 909 -13.92 0.82 -61.13
N ALA A 910 -14.52 -0.26 -60.62
CA ALA A 910 -15.83 -0.22 -59.97
C ALA A 910 -15.81 0.59 -58.65
N VAL A 911 -14.67 0.64 -57.94
CA VAL A 911 -14.53 1.54 -56.78
C VAL A 911 -14.52 2.99 -57.24
N ILE A 912 -13.77 3.30 -58.30
CA ILE A 912 -13.64 4.66 -58.84
C ILE A 912 -14.97 5.13 -59.42
N GLU A 913 -15.66 4.30 -60.20
CA GLU A 913 -16.95 4.62 -60.82
C GLU A 913 -18.01 4.93 -59.76
N ARG A 914 -18.08 4.13 -58.68
CA ARG A 914 -19.14 4.23 -57.67
C ARG A 914 -18.84 5.25 -56.57
N PHE A 915 -17.57 5.45 -56.22
CA PHE A 915 -17.18 6.23 -55.04
C PHE A 915 -16.15 7.33 -55.35
N GLY A 916 -15.74 7.48 -56.60
CA GLY A 916 -14.75 8.48 -57.02
C GLY A 916 -15.24 9.93 -56.92
N SER A 917 -16.55 10.15 -56.88
CA SER A 917 -17.17 11.47 -56.70
C SER A 917 -17.53 11.77 -55.24
N GLU A 918 -17.31 10.83 -54.30
CA GLU A 918 -17.60 11.07 -52.88
C GLU A 918 -16.70 12.17 -52.33
N ASP A 919 -17.29 13.15 -51.66
CA ASP A 919 -16.54 14.18 -50.95
C ASP A 919 -16.43 13.82 -49.47
N PHE A 920 -15.25 13.37 -49.06
CA PHE A 920 -15.00 12.96 -47.68
C PHE A 920 -14.97 14.12 -46.68
N SER A 921 -14.89 15.38 -47.13
CA SER A 921 -14.90 16.53 -46.20
C SER A 921 -16.20 16.66 -45.42
N HIS A 922 -17.32 16.18 -45.99
CA HIS A 922 -18.64 16.14 -45.36
C HIS A 922 -18.92 14.85 -44.58
N TRP A 923 -17.97 13.90 -44.57
CA TRP A 923 -18.13 12.66 -43.82
C TRP A 923 -17.79 12.87 -42.34
N PRO A 924 -18.32 12.02 -41.45
CA PRO A 924 -17.82 11.96 -40.08
C PRO A 924 -16.31 11.75 -40.07
N PHE A 925 -15.55 12.64 -39.41
CA PHE A 925 -14.08 12.60 -39.46
C PHE A 925 -13.49 11.27 -38.97
N THR A 926 -14.21 10.57 -38.09
CA THR A 926 -13.84 9.23 -37.60
C THR A 926 -13.88 8.15 -38.68
N GLN A 927 -14.52 8.42 -39.83
CA GLN A 927 -14.69 7.48 -40.95
C GLN A 927 -13.85 7.86 -42.18
N ILE A 928 -13.35 9.09 -42.27
CA ILE A 928 -12.57 9.59 -43.42
C ILE A 928 -11.35 8.70 -43.67
N GLY A 929 -10.57 8.40 -42.63
CA GLY A 929 -9.28 7.72 -42.78
C GLY A 929 -9.39 6.36 -43.49
N ALA A 930 -10.34 5.53 -43.07
CA ALA A 930 -10.57 4.21 -43.65
C ALA A 930 -11.13 4.27 -45.07
N ALA A 931 -12.03 5.22 -45.34
CA ALA A 931 -12.64 5.42 -46.66
C ALA A 931 -11.60 5.91 -47.69
N ALA A 932 -10.83 6.94 -47.33
CA ALA A 932 -9.77 7.50 -48.16
C ALA A 932 -8.65 6.48 -48.42
N PHE A 933 -8.30 5.66 -47.42
CA PHE A 933 -7.33 4.60 -47.66
C PHE A 933 -7.85 3.51 -48.62
N ALA A 934 -9.14 3.17 -48.54
CA ALA A 934 -9.72 2.23 -49.48
C ALA A 934 -9.72 2.80 -50.91
N ARG A 935 -10.20 4.03 -51.10
CA ARG A 935 -10.31 4.65 -52.42
C ARG A 935 -8.94 4.97 -53.05
N SER A 936 -7.98 5.45 -52.27
CA SER A 936 -6.61 5.67 -52.76
C SER A 936 -5.96 4.41 -53.32
N ARG A 937 -6.22 3.24 -52.74
CA ARG A 937 -5.70 1.96 -53.28
C ARG A 937 -6.28 1.62 -54.65
N ALA A 938 -7.53 1.99 -54.91
CA ALA A 938 -8.13 1.85 -56.24
C ALA A 938 -7.48 2.83 -57.22
N TYR A 939 -7.31 4.11 -56.84
CA TYR A 939 -6.62 5.10 -57.67
C TYR A 939 -5.18 4.71 -57.98
N TYR A 940 -4.42 4.22 -56.99
CA TYR A 940 -3.06 3.72 -57.18
C TYR A 940 -3.03 2.55 -58.17
N ALA A 941 -3.94 1.57 -58.02
CA ALA A 941 -4.04 0.44 -58.95
C ALA A 941 -4.40 0.88 -60.38
N ALA A 942 -5.26 1.90 -60.51
CA ALA A 942 -5.64 2.52 -61.79
C ALA A 942 -4.63 3.57 -62.29
N LYS A 943 -3.45 3.69 -61.65
CA LYS A 943 -2.39 4.66 -61.99
C LYS A 943 -2.83 6.14 -61.99
N SER A 944 -3.88 6.48 -61.24
CA SER A 944 -4.34 7.85 -60.99
C SER A 944 -3.58 8.48 -59.82
N GLY A 945 -2.28 8.73 -60.00
CA GLY A 945 -1.33 9.04 -58.92
C GLY A 945 -1.70 10.25 -58.05
N GLU A 946 -2.09 11.37 -58.64
CA GLU A 946 -2.45 12.61 -57.90
C GLU A 946 -3.70 12.42 -57.02
N LYS A 947 -4.71 11.70 -57.54
CA LYS A 947 -5.91 11.35 -56.78
C LYS A 947 -5.59 10.39 -55.65
N ALA A 948 -4.72 9.41 -55.90
CA ALA A 948 -4.25 8.50 -54.86
C ALA A 948 -3.50 9.25 -53.75
N ASP A 949 -2.63 10.20 -54.09
CA ASP A 949 -1.86 10.97 -53.10
C ASP A 949 -2.76 11.84 -52.22
N THR A 950 -3.73 12.55 -52.82
CA THR A 950 -4.73 13.36 -52.10
C THR A 950 -5.49 12.52 -51.05
N ASP A 951 -6.00 11.36 -51.45
CA ASP A 951 -6.70 10.45 -50.54
C ASP A 951 -5.76 9.83 -49.49
N LEU A 952 -4.50 9.54 -49.83
CA LEU A 952 -3.54 8.97 -48.87
C LEU A 952 -3.13 9.98 -47.80
N ARG A 953 -2.95 11.27 -48.14
CA ARG A 953 -2.71 12.33 -47.16
C ARG A 953 -3.88 12.44 -46.19
N SER A 954 -5.09 12.42 -46.73
CA SER A 954 -6.33 12.43 -45.94
C SER A 954 -6.43 11.18 -45.05
N ALA A 955 -6.08 10.00 -45.59
CA ALA A 955 -6.04 8.76 -44.83
C ALA A 955 -5.03 8.81 -43.68
N LEU A 956 -3.84 9.34 -43.92
CA LEU A 956 -2.78 9.47 -42.93
C LEU A 956 -3.18 10.43 -41.82
N GLU A 957 -3.88 11.51 -42.14
CA GLU A 957 -4.37 12.46 -41.15
C GLU A 957 -5.40 11.83 -40.20
N PHE A 958 -6.41 11.16 -40.74
CA PHE A 958 -7.54 10.60 -39.98
C PHE A 958 -7.35 9.13 -39.57
N THR A 959 -6.10 8.69 -39.35
CA THR A 959 -5.80 7.32 -38.89
C THR A 959 -4.84 7.32 -37.72
N SER A 960 -5.28 6.79 -36.58
CA SER A 960 -4.46 6.68 -35.37
C SER A 960 -3.77 5.34 -35.17
N ASP A 961 -4.22 4.28 -35.86
CA ASP A 961 -3.59 2.96 -35.72
C ASP A 961 -2.20 2.95 -36.38
N PRO A 962 -1.12 2.71 -35.61
CA PRO A 962 0.23 2.83 -36.16
C PRO A 962 0.51 1.85 -37.29
N ARG A 963 -0.08 0.65 -37.28
CA ARG A 963 0.14 -0.33 -38.36
C ARG A 963 -0.53 0.15 -39.64
N ILE A 964 -1.77 0.63 -39.55
CA ILE A 964 -2.48 1.17 -40.71
C ILE A 964 -1.76 2.42 -41.25
N ARG A 965 -1.26 3.30 -40.39
CA ARG A 965 -0.43 4.45 -40.81
C ARG A 965 0.80 4.01 -41.59
N LEU A 966 1.50 2.96 -41.17
CA LEU A 966 2.62 2.40 -41.94
C LEU A 966 2.15 1.86 -43.31
N SER A 967 0.99 1.21 -43.39
CA SER A 967 0.42 0.75 -44.67
C SER A 967 0.05 1.91 -45.60
N ILE A 968 -0.47 3.02 -45.05
CA ILE A 968 -0.75 4.25 -45.80
C ILE A 968 0.56 4.83 -46.33
N LEU A 969 1.55 5.06 -45.46
CA LEU A 969 2.87 5.58 -45.86
C LEU A 969 3.57 4.69 -46.89
N GLN A 970 3.43 3.36 -46.76
CA GLN A 970 4.00 2.43 -47.74
C GLN A 970 3.33 2.60 -49.10
N THR A 971 2.01 2.79 -49.13
CA THR A 971 1.25 3.04 -50.35
C THR A 971 1.60 4.40 -50.95
N MET A 972 1.78 5.44 -50.12
CA MET A 972 2.27 6.76 -50.54
C MET A 972 3.66 6.66 -51.18
N GLY A 973 4.59 5.98 -50.52
CA GLY A 973 5.93 5.77 -51.05
C GLY A 973 5.92 5.03 -52.38
N ALA A 974 5.08 4.00 -52.51
CA ALA A 974 4.94 3.26 -53.76
C ALA A 974 4.28 4.09 -54.87
N ASN A 975 3.29 4.92 -54.54
CA ASN A 975 2.63 5.84 -55.48
C ASN A 975 3.61 6.89 -56.01
N GLY A 976 4.36 7.53 -55.11
CA GLY A 976 5.43 8.47 -55.44
C GLY A 976 6.47 7.84 -56.36
N GLU A 977 6.99 6.66 -55.98
CA GLU A 977 8.08 6.00 -56.71
C GLU A 977 7.63 5.47 -58.08
N ARG A 978 6.47 4.81 -58.16
CA ARG A 978 6.11 3.96 -59.32
C ARG A 978 5.05 4.54 -60.24
N VAL A 979 4.25 5.49 -59.76
CA VAL A 979 3.14 6.08 -60.52
C VAL A 979 3.44 7.53 -60.86
N LEU A 980 3.84 8.33 -59.87
CA LEU A 980 4.16 9.75 -60.07
C LEU A 980 5.59 9.98 -60.57
N GLY A 981 6.50 9.03 -60.35
CA GLY A 981 7.92 9.21 -60.66
C GLY A 981 8.58 10.31 -59.81
N ASN A 982 8.03 10.59 -58.63
CA ASN A 982 8.52 11.61 -57.70
C ASN A 982 9.27 10.93 -56.55
N ASP A 983 10.59 10.83 -56.70
CA ASP A 983 11.47 10.21 -55.71
C ASP A 983 11.52 10.99 -54.39
N ASP A 984 11.25 12.30 -54.37
CA ASP A 984 11.25 13.11 -53.13
C ASP A 984 10.06 12.74 -52.25
N LEU A 985 8.87 12.74 -52.84
CA LEU A 985 7.64 12.32 -52.18
C LEU A 985 7.75 10.88 -51.66
N ALA A 986 8.34 9.99 -52.46
CA ALA A 986 8.52 8.61 -52.06
C ALA A 986 9.52 8.44 -50.91
N LEU A 987 10.63 9.19 -50.93
CA LEU A 987 11.63 9.17 -49.89
C LEU A 987 11.08 9.70 -48.56
N GLU A 988 10.32 10.80 -48.58
CA GLU A 988 9.67 11.37 -47.40
C GLU A 988 8.76 10.35 -46.69
N ALA A 989 7.91 9.65 -47.46
CA ALA A 989 7.02 8.63 -46.93
C ALA A 989 7.80 7.44 -46.33
N TYR A 990 8.84 6.95 -47.01
CA TYR A 990 9.65 5.85 -46.52
C TYR A 990 10.54 6.23 -45.31
N GLN A 991 11.04 7.46 -45.26
CA GLN A 991 11.76 7.98 -44.10
C GLN A 991 10.83 8.13 -42.88
N SER A 992 9.58 8.52 -43.09
CA SER A 992 8.56 8.55 -42.04
C SER A 992 8.31 7.15 -41.46
N ILE A 993 8.34 6.10 -42.29
CA ILE A 993 8.31 4.71 -41.82
C ILE A 993 9.57 4.38 -41.00
N ALA A 994 10.75 4.72 -41.52
CA ALA A 994 12.04 4.46 -40.85
C ALA A 994 12.16 5.17 -39.48
N ALA A 995 11.50 6.31 -39.31
CA ALA A 995 11.46 7.06 -38.05
C ALA A 995 10.45 6.48 -37.03
N SER A 996 9.61 5.51 -37.41
CA SER A 996 8.59 4.97 -36.52
C SER A 996 9.20 4.23 -35.33
N LYS A 997 8.72 4.57 -34.13
CA LYS A 997 9.03 3.84 -32.88
C LYS A 997 8.06 2.70 -32.57
N THR A 998 7.07 2.49 -33.43
CA THR A 998 6.01 1.48 -33.24
C THR A 998 5.89 0.59 -34.47
N ALA A 999 5.46 -0.66 -34.27
CA ALA A 999 5.35 -1.64 -35.35
C ALA A 999 6.65 -1.89 -36.14
N THR A 1000 7.82 -1.71 -35.51
CA THR A 1000 9.15 -1.87 -36.13
C THR A 1000 9.50 -3.31 -36.58
N GLY A 1001 8.64 -4.28 -36.25
CA GLY A 1001 8.74 -5.66 -36.74
C GLY A 1001 7.76 -6.01 -37.86
N SER A 1002 7.03 -5.03 -38.41
CA SER A 1002 6.01 -5.28 -39.43
C SER A 1002 6.58 -5.33 -40.86
N ALA A 1003 5.82 -5.94 -41.78
CA ALA A 1003 6.19 -6.01 -43.19
C ALA A 1003 6.29 -4.62 -43.83
N GLU A 1004 5.41 -3.71 -43.44
CA GLU A 1004 5.37 -2.31 -43.87
C GLU A 1004 6.66 -1.60 -43.45
N TYR A 1005 7.12 -1.82 -42.21
CA TYR A 1005 8.35 -1.22 -41.69
C TYR A 1005 9.57 -1.65 -42.52
N PHE A 1006 9.76 -2.96 -42.71
CA PHE A 1006 10.87 -3.46 -43.51
C PHE A 1006 10.81 -3.00 -44.97
N THR A 1007 9.61 -2.99 -45.57
CA THR A 1007 9.43 -2.49 -46.94
C THR A 1007 9.78 -1.00 -47.05
N GLY A 1008 9.43 -0.19 -46.03
CA GLY A 1008 9.79 1.21 -45.95
C GLY A 1008 11.30 1.42 -45.88
N LEU A 1009 12.02 0.66 -45.04
CA LEU A 1009 13.49 0.71 -44.99
C LEU A 1009 14.12 0.38 -46.34
N GLN A 1010 13.64 -0.67 -47.02
CA GLN A 1010 14.11 -1.05 -48.34
C GLN A 1010 13.78 0.01 -49.40
N GLY A 1011 12.62 0.66 -49.29
CA GLY A 1011 12.20 1.77 -50.16
C GLY A 1011 13.12 2.98 -50.01
N ALA A 1012 13.34 3.46 -48.79
CA ALA A 1012 14.20 4.62 -48.55
C ALA A 1012 15.64 4.33 -49.00
N ALA A 1013 16.18 3.16 -48.64
CA ALA A 1013 17.54 2.77 -49.03
C ALA A 1013 17.70 2.67 -50.55
N ARG A 1014 16.69 2.15 -51.27
CA ARG A 1014 16.71 2.07 -52.73
C ARG A 1014 16.74 3.45 -53.38
N ILE A 1015 15.91 4.40 -52.91
CA ILE A 1015 15.89 5.77 -53.45
C ILE A 1015 17.21 6.49 -53.14
N LEU A 1016 17.69 6.44 -51.90
CA LEU A 1016 18.97 7.04 -51.50
C LEU A 1016 20.14 6.46 -52.31
N THR A 1017 20.13 5.16 -52.58
CA THR A 1017 21.14 4.52 -53.45
C THR A 1017 21.08 5.05 -54.89
N ARG A 1018 19.88 5.27 -55.46
CA ARG A 1018 19.73 5.89 -56.79
C ARG A 1018 20.27 7.32 -56.84
N ARG A 1019 20.16 8.06 -55.74
CA ARG A 1019 20.67 9.44 -55.60
C ARG A 1019 22.17 9.55 -55.33
N GLY A 1020 22.83 8.44 -55.00
CA GLY A 1020 24.24 8.42 -54.61
C GLY A 1020 24.50 8.58 -53.11
N ASP A 1021 23.47 8.67 -52.27
CA ASP A 1021 23.57 8.85 -50.82
C ASP A 1021 23.78 7.51 -50.08
N TYR A 1022 24.85 6.81 -50.43
CA TYR A 1022 25.08 5.43 -49.97
C TYR A 1022 25.25 5.30 -48.45
N ALA A 1023 25.86 6.30 -47.80
CA ALA A 1023 26.07 6.30 -46.35
C ALA A 1023 24.74 6.30 -45.59
N GLU A 1024 23.80 7.17 -46.01
CA GLU A 1024 22.48 7.25 -45.38
C GLU A 1024 21.63 6.02 -45.72
N ALA A 1025 21.72 5.50 -46.96
CA ALA A 1025 21.05 4.25 -47.33
C ALA A 1025 21.46 3.07 -46.43
N LEU A 1026 22.77 2.92 -46.15
CA LEU A 1026 23.28 1.88 -45.26
C LEU A 1026 22.87 2.10 -43.81
N LYS A 1027 22.80 3.36 -43.36
CA LYS A 1027 22.33 3.72 -42.01
C LYS A 1027 20.86 3.34 -41.82
N VAL A 1028 19.98 3.64 -42.79
CA VAL A 1028 18.58 3.20 -42.78
C VAL A 1028 18.48 1.67 -42.67
N LEU A 1029 19.23 0.93 -43.50
CA LEU A 1029 19.24 -0.53 -43.45
C LEU A 1029 19.82 -1.10 -42.14
N SER A 1030 20.62 -0.32 -41.40
CA SER A 1030 21.19 -0.70 -40.10
C SER A 1030 20.25 -0.50 -38.91
N LEU A 1031 19.09 0.13 -39.10
CA LEU A 1031 18.06 0.25 -38.05
C LEU A 1031 17.50 -1.11 -37.60
N VAL A 1032 17.77 -2.16 -38.38
CA VAL A 1032 17.38 -3.54 -38.08
C VAL A 1032 18.59 -4.44 -38.26
N ASP A 1033 18.82 -5.33 -37.30
CA ASP A 1033 19.81 -6.40 -37.44
C ASP A 1033 19.25 -7.49 -38.37
N ALA A 1034 19.57 -7.38 -39.66
CA ALA A 1034 19.06 -8.26 -40.70
C ALA A 1034 19.37 -9.75 -40.45
N GLU A 1035 20.46 -10.08 -39.75
CA GLU A 1035 20.86 -11.46 -39.45
C GLU A 1035 19.99 -12.10 -38.36
N ARG A 1036 19.38 -11.28 -37.49
CA ARG A 1036 18.48 -11.73 -36.41
C ARG A 1036 17.01 -11.78 -36.81
N LEU A 1037 16.68 -11.39 -38.04
CA LEU A 1037 15.30 -11.48 -38.54
C LEU A 1037 14.89 -12.94 -38.77
N GLY A 1038 13.59 -13.19 -38.65
CA GLY A 1038 12.98 -14.48 -38.97
C GLY A 1038 12.36 -14.49 -40.38
N GLY A 1039 12.39 -15.66 -41.03
CA GLY A 1039 11.72 -15.89 -42.31
C GLY A 1039 12.36 -15.18 -43.51
N SER A 1040 11.56 -14.89 -44.53
CA SER A 1040 12.05 -14.34 -45.82
C SER A 1040 12.68 -12.95 -45.72
N TRP A 1041 12.44 -12.21 -44.63
CA TRP A 1041 12.95 -10.86 -44.40
C TRP A 1041 14.46 -10.80 -44.21
N THR A 1042 15.08 -11.83 -43.61
CA THR A 1042 16.54 -11.94 -43.50
C THR A 1042 17.21 -11.84 -44.86
N GLY A 1043 16.77 -12.67 -45.81
CA GLY A 1043 17.31 -12.67 -47.18
C GLY A 1043 17.01 -11.36 -47.92
N SER A 1044 15.80 -10.80 -47.74
CA SER A 1044 15.37 -9.57 -48.40
C SER A 1044 16.21 -8.36 -47.98
N MET A 1045 16.42 -8.19 -46.66
CA MET A 1045 17.17 -7.06 -46.11
C MET A 1045 18.67 -7.15 -46.42
N LEU A 1046 19.26 -8.34 -46.32
CA LEU A 1046 20.66 -8.57 -46.69
C LEU A 1046 20.90 -8.35 -48.20
N LEU A 1047 19.95 -8.72 -49.05
CA LEU A 1047 20.02 -8.45 -50.48
C LEU A 1047 20.01 -6.94 -50.77
N ALA A 1048 19.10 -6.18 -50.14
CA ALA A 1048 19.06 -4.72 -50.28
C ALA A 1048 20.36 -4.05 -49.78
N ARG A 1049 20.94 -4.56 -48.69
CA ARG A 1049 22.25 -4.12 -48.18
C ARG A 1049 23.38 -4.42 -49.17
N GLY A 1050 23.41 -5.62 -49.74
CA GLY A 1050 24.38 -6.00 -50.76
C GLY A 1050 24.31 -5.10 -52.01
N GLN A 1051 23.09 -4.80 -52.47
CA GLN A 1051 22.85 -3.89 -53.61
C GLN A 1051 23.36 -2.48 -53.33
N THR A 1052 23.10 -1.97 -52.12
CA THR A 1052 23.59 -0.64 -51.69
C THR A 1052 25.12 -0.61 -51.62
N LEU A 1053 25.75 -1.66 -51.06
CA LEU A 1053 27.21 -1.78 -50.97
C LEU A 1053 27.87 -1.90 -52.34
N GLU A 1054 27.26 -2.65 -53.27
CA GLU A 1054 27.71 -2.77 -54.65
C GLU A 1054 27.68 -1.41 -55.36
N ALA A 1055 26.58 -0.67 -55.22
CA ALA A 1055 26.46 0.68 -55.79
C ALA A 1055 27.47 1.67 -55.19
N ALA A 1056 27.81 1.51 -53.91
CA ALA A 1056 28.81 2.31 -53.20
C ALA A 1056 30.27 1.95 -53.53
N GLY A 1057 30.52 1.00 -54.44
CA GLY A 1057 31.87 0.52 -54.77
C GLY A 1057 32.51 -0.38 -53.70
N ARG A 1058 31.78 -0.77 -52.64
CA ARG A 1058 32.27 -1.61 -51.54
C ARG A 1058 32.15 -3.11 -51.86
N LYS A 1059 32.88 -3.53 -52.90
CA LYS A 1059 32.78 -4.88 -53.49
C LYS A 1059 32.93 -6.04 -52.48
N ALA A 1060 33.92 -5.99 -51.59
CA ALA A 1060 34.15 -7.06 -50.61
C ALA A 1060 32.98 -7.21 -49.63
N ASP A 1061 32.43 -6.09 -49.16
CA ASP A 1061 31.29 -6.08 -48.25
C ASP A 1061 30.00 -6.52 -48.95
N ALA A 1062 29.81 -6.11 -50.21
CA ALA A 1062 28.67 -6.55 -51.03
C ALA A 1062 28.69 -8.07 -51.25
N LEU A 1063 29.85 -8.65 -51.59
CA LEU A 1063 30.03 -10.10 -51.73
C LEU A 1063 29.73 -10.84 -50.41
N LYS A 1064 30.17 -10.28 -49.27
CA LYS A 1064 29.85 -10.84 -47.96
C LYS A 1064 28.34 -10.88 -47.71
N ALA A 1065 27.64 -9.78 -47.99
CA ALA A 1065 26.19 -9.69 -47.85
C ALA A 1065 25.46 -10.67 -48.78
N TYR A 1066 25.84 -10.77 -50.05
CA TYR A 1066 25.23 -11.70 -50.99
C TYR A 1066 25.47 -13.17 -50.62
N ARG A 1067 26.69 -13.54 -50.21
CA ARG A 1067 26.99 -14.89 -49.72
C ARG A 1067 26.17 -15.24 -48.47
N ALA A 1068 25.95 -14.29 -47.57
CA ALA A 1068 25.08 -14.47 -46.42
C ALA A 1068 23.61 -14.75 -46.83
N VAL A 1069 23.10 -14.10 -47.89
CA VAL A 1069 21.78 -14.43 -48.47
C VAL A 1069 21.75 -15.86 -49.01
N ILE A 1070 22.77 -16.26 -49.78
CA ILE A 1070 22.86 -17.60 -50.40
C ILE A 1070 22.88 -18.70 -49.34
N SER A 1071 23.67 -18.51 -48.28
CA SER A 1071 23.78 -19.47 -47.16
C SER A 1071 22.57 -19.48 -46.21
N SER A 1072 21.71 -18.47 -46.28
CA SER A 1072 20.57 -18.36 -45.37
C SER A 1072 19.44 -19.32 -45.77
N LYS A 1073 19.16 -20.30 -44.90
CA LYS A 1073 18.00 -21.20 -45.05
C LYS A 1073 16.66 -20.46 -44.97
N ALA A 1074 16.64 -19.25 -44.41
CA ALA A 1074 15.45 -18.43 -44.29
C ALA A 1074 15.18 -17.59 -45.55
N ALA A 1075 16.17 -17.42 -46.44
CA ALA A 1075 15.99 -16.69 -47.69
C ALA A 1075 15.16 -17.49 -48.70
N ASN A 1076 14.16 -16.85 -49.30
CA ASN A 1076 13.37 -17.47 -50.38
C ASN A 1076 14.25 -17.68 -51.64
N LYS A 1077 13.76 -18.51 -52.56
CA LYS A 1077 14.51 -18.85 -53.80
C LYS A 1077 14.86 -17.60 -54.62
N ALA A 1078 13.91 -16.68 -54.79
CA ALA A 1078 14.14 -15.46 -55.57
C ALA A 1078 15.27 -14.58 -55.01
N HIS A 1079 15.40 -14.45 -53.69
CA HIS A 1079 16.48 -13.69 -53.07
C HIS A 1079 17.84 -14.37 -53.27
N ARG A 1080 17.89 -15.71 -53.17
CA ARG A 1080 19.12 -16.49 -53.41
C ARG A 1080 19.56 -16.41 -54.86
N ASP A 1081 18.64 -16.61 -55.81
CA ASP A 1081 18.92 -16.50 -57.24
C ASP A 1081 19.46 -15.10 -57.60
N ALA A 1082 18.86 -14.03 -57.03
CA ALA A 1082 19.32 -12.66 -57.22
C ALA A 1082 20.72 -12.41 -56.61
N ALA A 1083 21.00 -12.95 -55.42
CA ALA A 1083 22.31 -12.85 -54.78
C ALA A 1083 23.40 -13.65 -55.52
N GLU A 1084 23.09 -14.82 -56.06
CA GLU A 1084 24.01 -15.61 -56.89
C GLU A 1084 24.35 -14.90 -58.20
N ALA A 1085 23.35 -14.30 -58.85
CA ALA A 1085 23.56 -13.51 -60.06
C ALA A 1085 24.45 -12.29 -59.79
N ALA A 1086 24.21 -11.59 -58.67
CA ALA A 1086 25.02 -10.43 -58.26
C ALA A 1086 26.46 -10.84 -57.88
N THR A 1087 26.64 -11.97 -57.18
CA THR A 1087 27.95 -12.54 -56.83
C THR A 1087 28.76 -12.87 -58.09
N ARG A 1088 28.15 -13.60 -59.05
CA ARG A 1088 28.80 -13.94 -60.33
C ARG A 1088 29.19 -12.71 -61.15
N ARG A 1089 28.37 -11.65 -61.11
CA ARG A 1089 28.67 -10.38 -61.78
C ARG A 1089 29.85 -9.66 -61.13
N LEU A 1090 29.88 -9.59 -59.81
CA LEU A 1090 30.95 -8.93 -59.05
C LEU A 1090 32.27 -9.68 -59.10
N GLU A 1091 32.27 -11.00 -59.22
CA GLU A 1091 33.50 -11.80 -59.34
C GLU A 1091 34.13 -11.73 -60.75
N LYS A 1092 33.36 -11.32 -61.77
CA LYS A 1092 33.84 -11.12 -63.16
C LYS A 1092 34.36 -9.70 -63.45
N LYS A 1093 33.88 -8.70 -62.70
CA LYS A 1093 34.43 -7.32 -62.67
C LYS A 1093 35.56 -7.24 -61.66
#